data_AF-A0A166LN05-F1
#
_entry.id   AF-A0A166LN05-F1
#
_cell.length_a   1.000
_cell.length_b   1.000
_cell.length_c   1.000
_cell.angle_alpha   90.00
_cell.angle_beta   90.00
_cell.angle_gamma   90.00
#
_symmetry.space_group_name_H-M   'P 1'
#
loop_
_entity.id
_entity.type
_entity.pdbx_description
1 polymer ?
#
loop_
_entity_poly.entity_id
_entity_poly.type
_entity_poly.pdbx_seq_one_letter_code
_entity_poly.pdbx_strand_id
1 'polypeptide(L)'
;MASISMSPQPQTTQTHRLPPEILALVFEVLRDVYPINVKPDDDIGYEIFYLYCWLNVTRVCSYWRRVAIHHTVLWTSFNSGLFARPRLCELFLERSRPDIASDHDNHDNRAYEINPPQVTVPLSIKTGETPTESSMHVLMYEIHRIRTLALEFTREHALINTARDLQNRVPIRQLQDVNLNMVDGNESTAIVCWHIVQRLLSSASTLRSLRFRWTWFSWDGLGTLSGLRSLSVFSCRLVTHASLADAVDTLRRLPALEELDLGYSIQSEKPYIHRIHPTIHLPRLRKLRLYEGIHGLRLWSLIEPHPDNSTYVQADVSSVEEAIQAAAPALARYQAAPGNQSYPLSLTVSSGHYLAFQLASLAMDNDRDEPTRTMRRQPELELLLRVATERAYNPGAEDPNREALRSAFTDALPLHRVARLIIPIDDINGRYTEYIPSLTARLTALESIDAEGLRPAGLENLARAISQWQDGISNMLDIPVPALQKLAFRGCRFDEDTFTTLLDALITRAQAGVRLGEMTVEYSVFEQDWVVRLQSAVDIRLPPEILAFIFELWRAISPVTGDPSHSGSNQVFKNTWLAVIHVCPYWRTTAILHTVLWTTITRDILARAELCNLFLQYSGAALLDVDAGLAQDLPMFIHILSHEMHRIRRLKTRIDPYRQGRVAPSMTVVNTLGDIAPVPQMQHFELAQEYRPLETPGAPNDLLSFRIPSRTMNHILSSMATLHGLHLCRTSFSWRDIADTLRELTLDSVTAHATFRDVLEGLRRMRFLEKLELLHVIPPEDEGHPESYPIVHLPHLRDLHLDDDGYVGTQCLRLWSHIEAHPDNYTRIVASCNTAEDILRAAEPALSRYQAAALGHLSCGLYLRVAYEIEIKFQFAPLGTNQNILLQQSPESHPGLDLSLLEEFESTMTLPGSGHRTLWSGLALALPLHNVAHLHVPYDDIDGTETNEINTLTERTTALERLSVEHLHPKGFQNISRALCKPVQGSEGRIPMPALRRLDFQFCKFDDHSVHTLLYALRTRALAGFRLSEMMVGFSAFGEEWLELFEEIVGVVGWDYDPVVPG
;
A
#
# COMPACT_ATOMS: atom_id res chain seq x y z
N MET A 1 48.58 46.16 31.26
CA MET A 1 47.54 46.65 30.33
C MET A 1 47.58 45.78 29.09
N ALA A 2 46.69 44.81 28.98
CA ALA A 2 46.60 43.90 27.84
C ALA A 2 45.15 43.93 27.33
N SER A 3 45.00 44.27 26.05
CA SER A 3 43.72 44.37 25.33
C SER A 3 43.33 43.01 24.75
N ILE A 4 42.17 42.50 25.17
CA ILE A 4 41.58 41.24 24.68
C ILE A 4 40.88 41.52 23.35
N SER A 5 41.35 40.83 22.30
CA SER A 5 40.76 40.78 20.96
C SER A 5 39.53 39.86 20.99
N MET A 6 38.33 40.39 20.77
CA MET A 6 37.12 39.59 20.56
C MET A 6 37.11 39.01 19.14
N SER A 7 36.96 37.69 19.04
CA SER A 7 36.78 36.96 17.79
C SER A 7 35.39 37.25 17.17
N PRO A 8 35.27 37.30 15.83
CA PRO A 8 33.97 37.45 15.18
C PRO A 8 33.13 36.18 15.38
N GLN A 9 31.93 36.33 15.94
CA GLN A 9 30.96 35.23 15.98
C GLN A 9 30.57 34.80 14.56
N PRO A 10 30.47 33.49 14.29
CA PRO A 10 29.99 33.01 13.00
C PRO A 10 28.54 33.46 12.79
N GLN A 11 28.32 34.28 11.77
CA GLN A 11 26.98 34.61 11.30
C GLN A 11 26.35 33.33 10.75
N THR A 12 25.43 32.75 11.51
CA THR A 12 24.57 31.67 11.03
C THR A 12 23.70 32.25 9.92
N THR A 13 23.90 31.77 8.69
CA THR A 13 23.04 32.11 7.55
C THR A 13 21.62 31.67 7.90
N GLN A 14 20.72 32.64 8.01
CA GLN A 14 19.32 32.44 8.37
C GLN A 14 18.58 31.69 7.25
N THR A 15 18.60 30.36 7.30
CA THR A 15 17.88 29.45 6.37
C THR A 15 16.36 29.69 6.34
N HIS A 16 15.82 30.50 7.25
CA HIS A 16 14.39 30.83 7.38
C HIS A 16 13.87 31.93 6.44
N ARG A 17 14.66 32.43 5.47
CA ARG A 17 14.28 33.59 4.63
C ARG A 17 14.24 33.32 3.12
N LEU A 18 13.76 32.16 2.69
CA LEU A 18 13.40 31.99 1.27
C LEU A 18 12.22 32.95 0.93
N PRO A 19 12.21 33.58 -0.27
CA PRO A 19 11.05 34.34 -0.74
C PRO A 19 9.77 33.47 -0.73
N PRO A 20 8.59 34.07 -0.45
CA PRO A 20 7.35 33.31 -0.34
C PRO A 20 7.00 32.58 -1.64
N GLU A 21 7.37 33.11 -2.80
CA GLU A 21 7.16 32.49 -4.12
C GLU A 21 7.98 31.21 -4.27
N ILE A 22 9.22 31.20 -3.78
CA ILE A 22 10.09 30.01 -3.82
C ILE A 22 9.59 28.95 -2.85
N LEU A 23 9.16 29.36 -1.66
CA LEU A 23 8.55 28.44 -0.70
C LEU A 23 7.24 27.85 -1.23
N ALA A 24 6.41 28.67 -1.88
CA ALA A 24 5.17 28.22 -2.52
C ALA A 24 5.45 27.16 -3.60
N LEU A 25 6.45 27.37 -4.47
CA LEU A 25 6.87 26.38 -5.46
C LEU A 25 7.40 25.09 -4.81
N VAL A 26 8.20 25.20 -3.75
CA VAL A 26 8.66 24.03 -2.99
C VAL A 26 7.47 23.27 -2.39
N PHE A 27 6.47 23.97 -1.85
CA PHE A 27 5.27 23.36 -1.29
C PHE A 27 4.40 22.71 -2.36
N GLU A 28 4.33 23.26 -3.58
CA GLU A 28 3.65 22.60 -4.70
C GLU A 28 4.30 21.27 -5.05
N VAL A 29 5.65 21.24 -5.15
CA VAL A 29 6.39 20.00 -5.37
C VAL A 29 6.16 19.00 -4.22
N LEU A 30 6.21 19.47 -2.97
CA LEU A 30 5.96 18.63 -1.81
C LEU A 30 4.52 18.11 -1.76
N ARG A 31 3.53 18.88 -2.20
CA ARG A 31 2.13 18.44 -2.32
C ARG A 31 2.00 17.28 -3.30
N ASP A 32 2.76 17.34 -4.40
CA ASP A 32 2.69 16.33 -5.47
C ASP A 32 3.49 15.07 -5.12
N VAL A 33 4.62 15.20 -4.39
CA VAL A 33 5.46 14.08 -3.92
C VAL A 33 4.90 13.43 -2.65
N TYR A 34 4.37 14.23 -1.73
CA TYR A 34 3.83 13.82 -0.44
C TYR A 34 2.36 14.27 -0.28
N PRO A 35 1.45 13.74 -1.11
CA PRO A 35 0.02 14.05 -0.98
C PRO A 35 -0.52 13.58 0.38
N ILE A 36 -1.66 14.14 0.77
CA ILE A 36 -2.40 13.74 1.97
C ILE A 36 -3.02 12.36 1.74
N ASN A 37 -2.28 11.30 2.00
CA ASN A 37 -2.80 9.93 1.95
C ASN A 37 -3.26 9.53 3.36
N VAL A 38 -4.56 9.61 3.62
CA VAL A 38 -5.19 9.07 4.83
C VAL A 38 -5.90 7.79 4.40
N LYS A 39 -5.49 6.64 4.96
CA LYS A 39 -6.23 5.40 4.77
C LYS A 39 -7.48 5.44 5.66
N PRO A 40 -8.66 5.03 5.16
CA PRO A 40 -9.89 5.06 5.94
C PRO A 40 -9.90 4.03 7.08
N ASP A 41 -9.16 2.92 6.97
CA ASP A 41 -9.12 1.86 7.99
C ASP A 41 -8.13 2.15 9.14
N ASP A 42 -7.33 3.20 9.03
CA ASP A 42 -6.48 3.63 10.14
C ASP A 42 -7.37 4.40 11.14
N ASP A 43 -8.03 3.66 12.03
CA ASP A 43 -8.81 4.12 13.20
C ASP A 43 -7.99 4.95 14.22
N ILE A 44 -6.78 5.35 13.83
CA ILE A 44 -5.81 6.07 14.64
C ILE A 44 -6.13 7.56 14.52
N GLY A 45 -6.94 8.03 15.48
CA GLY A 45 -7.28 9.44 15.68
C GLY A 45 -6.06 10.36 15.54
N TYR A 46 -6.21 11.41 14.73
CA TYR A 46 -5.30 12.56 14.59
C TYR A 46 -3.82 12.31 14.19
N GLU A 47 -3.25 11.09 14.30
CA GLU A 47 -1.81 10.84 14.08
C GLU A 47 -1.39 10.73 12.61
N ILE A 48 -2.34 10.48 11.69
CA ILE A 48 -2.07 10.38 10.25
C ILE A 48 -1.50 11.69 9.66
N PHE A 49 -1.72 12.83 10.32
CA PHE A 49 -1.10 14.09 9.91
C PHE A 49 0.43 14.12 10.11
N TYR A 50 1.00 13.25 10.96
CA TYR A 50 2.35 13.48 11.47
C TYR A 50 3.48 12.91 10.64
N LEU A 51 3.28 11.81 9.89
CA LEU A 51 4.47 11.10 9.39
C LEU A 51 4.82 11.34 7.91
N TYR A 52 3.89 11.60 6.98
CA TYR A 52 4.27 11.65 5.54
C TYR A 52 3.42 12.55 4.60
N CYS A 53 2.99 13.76 5.00
CA CYS A 53 2.30 14.68 4.08
C CYS A 53 2.87 16.11 4.06
N TRP A 54 2.63 16.83 2.97
CA TRP A 54 3.14 18.20 2.76
C TRP A 54 2.66 19.19 3.84
N LEU A 55 1.52 18.96 4.52
CA LEU A 55 1.02 19.84 5.58
C LEU A 55 2.00 20.00 6.75
N ASN A 56 2.96 19.08 6.92
CA ASN A 56 4.02 19.20 7.93
C ASN A 56 4.88 20.45 7.74
N VAL A 57 5.02 20.96 6.50
CA VAL A 57 5.76 22.20 6.25
C VAL A 57 5.12 23.41 6.91
N THR A 58 3.80 23.38 7.14
CA THR A 58 3.06 24.44 7.85
C THR A 58 3.37 24.48 9.35
N ARG A 59 4.11 23.51 9.88
CA ARG A 59 4.51 23.43 11.29
C ARG A 59 5.96 23.81 11.53
N VAL A 60 6.76 23.96 10.48
CA VAL A 60 8.18 24.33 10.58
C VAL A 60 8.37 25.67 11.28
N CYS A 61 7.67 26.72 10.81
CA CYS A 61 7.64 28.02 11.46
C CYS A 61 6.40 28.82 11.04
N SER A 62 6.12 29.93 11.73
CA SER A 62 4.98 30.80 11.43
C SER A 62 5.02 31.42 10.02
N TYR A 63 6.23 31.68 9.49
CA TYR A 63 6.41 32.20 8.14
C TYR A 63 6.00 31.17 7.07
N TRP A 64 6.49 29.93 7.17
CA TRP A 64 6.13 28.85 6.24
C TRP A 64 4.63 28.54 6.30
N ARG A 65 4.06 28.53 7.52
CA ARG A 65 2.62 28.40 7.72
C ARG A 65 1.83 29.47 6.95
N ARG A 66 2.22 30.74 7.09
CA ARG A 66 1.56 31.87 6.41
C ARG A 66 1.64 31.72 4.89
N VAL A 67 2.83 31.43 4.36
CA VAL A 67 3.03 31.22 2.91
C VAL A 67 2.15 30.08 2.40
N ALA A 68 2.12 28.94 3.09
CA ALA A 68 1.29 27.81 2.70
C ALA A 68 -0.21 28.11 2.77
N ILE A 69 -0.68 28.81 3.81
CA ILE A 69 -2.10 29.15 3.98
C ILE A 69 -2.58 30.10 2.87
N HIS A 70 -1.79 31.13 2.52
CA HIS A 70 -2.20 32.10 1.49
C HIS A 70 -1.94 31.63 0.05
N HIS A 71 -1.25 30.52 -0.16
CA HIS A 71 -1.02 29.97 -1.49
C HIS A 71 -2.18 29.04 -1.91
N THR A 72 -3.21 29.62 -2.51
CA THR A 72 -4.50 28.93 -2.83
C THR A 72 -4.33 27.65 -3.65
N VAL A 73 -3.30 27.58 -4.51
CA VAL A 73 -3.00 26.41 -5.35
C VAL A 73 -2.69 25.15 -4.53
N LEU A 74 -2.17 25.27 -3.30
CA LEU A 74 -1.94 24.11 -2.44
C LEU A 74 -3.25 23.45 -1.98
N TRP A 75 -4.34 24.20 -1.98
CA TRP A 75 -5.65 23.80 -1.46
C TRP A 75 -6.62 23.35 -2.56
N THR A 76 -6.21 23.37 -3.83
CA THR A 76 -7.08 23.01 -4.98
C THR A 76 -6.99 21.55 -5.39
N SER A 77 -6.09 20.77 -4.78
CA SER A 77 -5.89 19.35 -5.06
C SER A 77 -6.46 18.49 -3.94
N PHE A 78 -7.51 17.74 -4.25
CA PHE A 78 -8.17 16.82 -3.33
C PHE A 78 -7.77 15.39 -3.64
N ASN A 79 -7.43 14.60 -2.61
CA ASN A 79 -7.08 13.19 -2.70
C ASN A 79 -8.01 12.33 -1.80
N SER A 80 -7.91 11.00 -1.86
CA SER A 80 -8.70 10.07 -1.02
C SER A 80 -8.74 10.47 0.44
N GLY A 81 -7.58 10.81 1.00
CA GLY A 81 -7.46 11.06 2.43
C GLY A 81 -8.26 12.26 2.92
N LEU A 82 -8.49 13.25 2.05
CA LEU A 82 -9.33 14.41 2.36
C LEU A 82 -10.81 14.05 2.41
N PHE A 83 -11.27 13.10 1.59
CA PHE A 83 -12.70 12.73 1.52
C PHE A 83 -13.17 11.86 2.67
N ALA A 84 -12.26 11.19 3.37
CA ALA A 84 -12.56 10.52 4.63
C ALA A 84 -12.88 11.51 5.76
N ARG A 85 -12.61 12.82 5.59
CA ARG A 85 -12.72 13.84 6.65
C ARG A 85 -13.47 15.09 6.17
N PRO A 86 -14.81 15.16 6.29
CA PRO A 86 -15.63 16.25 5.75
C PRO A 86 -15.17 17.67 6.14
N ARG A 87 -14.82 17.92 7.41
CA ARG A 87 -14.35 19.25 7.85
C ARG A 87 -13.02 19.65 7.22
N LEU A 88 -12.13 18.69 7.00
CA LEU A 88 -10.87 18.95 6.31
C LEU A 88 -11.12 19.26 4.83
N CYS A 89 -12.09 18.58 4.21
CA CYS A 89 -12.56 18.91 2.87
C CYS A 89 -13.13 20.34 2.81
N GLU A 90 -13.99 20.72 3.76
CA GLU A 90 -14.55 22.08 3.89
C GLU A 90 -13.43 23.13 4.05
N LEU A 91 -12.44 22.88 4.92
CA LEU A 91 -11.30 23.77 5.10
C LEU A 91 -10.48 23.94 3.81
N PHE A 92 -10.26 22.85 3.06
CA PHE A 92 -9.59 22.92 1.77
C PHE A 92 -10.39 23.74 0.77
N LEU A 93 -11.71 23.54 0.74
CA LEU A 93 -12.60 24.31 -0.12
C LEU A 93 -12.61 25.80 0.24
N GLU A 94 -12.66 26.12 1.54
CA GLU A 94 -12.55 27.49 2.04
C GLU A 94 -11.24 28.14 1.59
N ARG A 95 -10.10 27.49 1.83
CA ARG A 95 -8.76 28.02 1.49
C ARG A 95 -8.44 28.02 0.00
N SER A 96 -9.13 27.20 -0.78
CA SER A 96 -9.00 27.19 -2.24
C SER A 96 -9.69 28.40 -2.90
N ARG A 97 -10.57 29.09 -2.18
CA ARG A 97 -11.22 30.31 -2.69
C ARG A 97 -10.16 31.42 -2.72
N PRO A 98 -10.04 32.16 -3.82
CA PRO A 98 -9.19 33.35 -3.84
C PRO A 98 -9.67 34.29 -2.74
N ASP A 99 -8.75 34.77 -1.91
CA ASP A 99 -9.02 35.68 -0.80
C ASP A 99 -9.78 36.88 -1.40
N ILE A 100 -11.10 36.92 -1.19
CA ILE A 100 -11.92 38.07 -1.53
C ILE A 100 -11.54 39.08 -0.47
N ALA A 101 -10.42 39.78 -0.74
CA ALA A 101 -9.79 40.69 0.19
C ALA A 101 -10.89 41.45 0.93
N SER A 102 -10.83 41.34 2.26
CA SER A 102 -11.69 42.03 3.20
C SER A 102 -11.52 43.53 3.02
N ASP A 103 -12.10 44.08 1.95
CA ASP A 103 -12.26 45.51 1.68
C ASP A 103 -13.36 46.09 2.60
N HIS A 104 -13.54 45.47 3.78
CA HIS A 104 -14.49 45.88 4.80
C HIS A 104 -14.03 47.10 5.61
N ASP A 105 -12.83 47.61 5.37
CA ASP A 105 -12.33 48.84 6.02
C ASP A 105 -12.57 50.13 5.20
N ASN A 106 -13.25 50.08 4.05
CA ASN A 106 -13.53 51.29 3.27
C ASN A 106 -15.04 51.58 3.17
N HIS A 107 -15.60 52.10 4.27
CA HIS A 107 -17.03 52.44 4.40
C HIS A 107 -17.47 53.68 3.58
N ASP A 108 -16.60 54.31 2.78
CA ASP A 108 -16.96 55.50 1.98
C ASP A 108 -17.44 55.16 0.57
N ASN A 109 -18.68 54.69 0.53
CA ASN A 109 -19.74 55.13 -0.38
C ASN A 109 -19.30 55.60 -1.79
N ARG A 110 -19.18 54.67 -2.75
CA ARG A 110 -19.42 54.98 -4.17
C ARG A 110 -20.02 53.82 -4.95
N ALA A 111 -21.07 54.19 -5.67
CA ALA A 111 -22.01 53.41 -6.44
C ALA A 111 -21.39 52.63 -7.64
N TYR A 112 -21.83 51.38 -7.78
CA TYR A 112 -22.03 50.62 -9.01
C TYR A 112 -20.93 50.68 -10.09
N GLU A 113 -19.92 49.82 -9.94
CA GLU A 113 -19.30 49.18 -11.11
C GLU A 113 -19.39 47.65 -10.97
N ILE A 114 -19.97 47.01 -11.98
CA ILE A 114 -20.09 45.56 -12.10
C ILE A 114 -18.66 45.02 -12.27
N ASN A 115 -18.05 44.58 -11.19
CA ASN A 115 -16.76 43.94 -11.24
C ASN A 115 -16.85 42.67 -12.11
N PRO A 116 -15.90 42.45 -13.04
CA PRO A 116 -15.89 41.26 -13.90
C PRO A 116 -15.83 39.98 -13.05
N PRO A 117 -16.38 38.85 -13.54
CA PRO A 117 -16.36 37.58 -12.82
C PRO A 117 -14.91 37.23 -12.46
N GLN A 118 -14.62 37.19 -11.16
CA GLN A 118 -13.31 36.86 -10.64
C GLN A 118 -12.91 35.46 -11.14
N VAL A 119 -11.65 35.32 -11.53
CA VAL A 119 -11.09 34.06 -12.04
C VAL A 119 -11.06 33.05 -10.88
N THR A 120 -12.03 32.14 -10.84
CA THR A 120 -12.06 31.06 -9.85
C THR A 120 -10.93 30.07 -10.15
N VAL A 121 -10.14 29.73 -9.14
CA VAL A 121 -9.09 28.71 -9.28
C VAL A 121 -9.73 27.33 -9.46
N PRO A 122 -9.37 26.57 -10.51
CA PRO A 122 -9.96 25.27 -10.78
C PRO A 122 -9.55 24.22 -9.75
N LEU A 123 -10.49 23.33 -9.41
CA LEU A 123 -10.28 22.22 -8.50
C LEU A 123 -9.88 20.95 -9.27
N SER A 124 -8.95 20.19 -8.69
CA SER A 124 -8.53 18.86 -9.14
C SER A 124 -8.84 17.84 -8.05
N ILE A 125 -9.66 16.86 -8.36
CA ILE A 125 -10.16 15.86 -7.42
C ILE A 125 -9.62 14.48 -7.85
N LYS A 126 -9.07 13.73 -6.89
CA LYS A 126 -8.63 12.34 -7.04
C LYS A 126 -9.14 11.52 -5.87
N THR A 127 -10.26 10.82 -5.98
CA THR A 127 -10.63 9.85 -4.94
C THR A 127 -9.77 8.61 -5.19
N GLY A 128 -9.11 8.09 -4.16
CA GLY A 128 -8.41 6.80 -4.18
C GLY A 128 -9.22 5.66 -3.56
N GLU A 129 -10.08 5.98 -2.59
CA GLU A 129 -11.01 5.05 -1.93
C GLU A 129 -12.39 5.71 -1.85
N THR A 130 -13.46 4.93 -1.59
CA THR A 130 -14.85 5.40 -1.72
C THR A 130 -15.09 6.68 -0.92
N PRO A 131 -15.33 7.83 -1.58
CA PRO A 131 -15.59 9.06 -0.86
C PRO A 131 -16.90 8.91 -0.07
N THR A 132 -16.93 9.48 1.13
CA THR A 132 -18.17 9.50 1.93
C THR A 132 -19.25 10.32 1.21
N GLU A 133 -20.51 9.94 1.38
CA GLU A 133 -21.64 10.64 0.76
C GLU A 133 -21.67 12.13 1.13
N SER A 134 -21.31 12.46 2.38
CA SER A 134 -21.20 13.83 2.88
C SER A 134 -20.10 14.61 2.17
N SER A 135 -18.90 14.04 2.03
CA SER A 135 -17.79 14.70 1.31
C SER A 135 -18.11 14.92 -0.16
N MET A 136 -18.83 13.98 -0.78
CA MET A 136 -19.33 14.16 -2.15
C MET A 136 -20.35 15.28 -2.22
N HIS A 137 -21.31 15.35 -1.29
CA HIS A 137 -22.26 16.46 -1.23
C HIS A 137 -21.57 17.83 -1.17
N VAL A 138 -20.54 17.98 -0.32
CA VAL A 138 -19.79 19.24 -0.19
C VAL A 138 -19.07 19.57 -1.51
N LEU A 139 -18.37 18.61 -2.12
CA LEU A 139 -17.76 18.83 -3.44
C LEU A 139 -18.79 19.16 -4.53
N MET A 140 -19.97 18.56 -4.45
CA MET A 140 -21.04 18.76 -5.42
C MET A 140 -21.60 20.19 -5.36
N TYR A 141 -21.42 20.94 -4.27
CA TYR A 141 -21.72 22.39 -4.24
C TYR A 141 -20.70 23.22 -5.03
N GLU A 142 -19.45 22.75 -5.09
CA GLU A 142 -18.35 23.42 -5.77
C GLU A 142 -18.10 22.85 -7.18
N ILE A 143 -19.07 22.08 -7.71
CA ILE A 143 -18.99 21.36 -8.99
C ILE A 143 -18.60 22.25 -10.16
N HIS A 144 -19.00 23.52 -10.12
CA HIS A 144 -18.75 24.51 -11.15
C HIS A 144 -17.26 24.91 -11.26
N ARG A 145 -16.43 24.63 -10.23
CA ARG A 145 -14.98 24.86 -10.21
C ARG A 145 -14.17 23.61 -10.53
N ILE A 146 -14.79 22.44 -10.59
CA ILE A 146 -14.10 21.17 -10.85
C ILE A 146 -13.65 21.13 -12.30
N ARG A 147 -12.35 21.07 -12.51
CA ARG A 147 -11.73 20.94 -13.84
C ARG A 147 -11.26 19.52 -14.09
N THR A 148 -10.73 18.86 -13.07
CA THR A 148 -10.25 17.47 -13.14
C THR A 148 -10.98 16.66 -12.08
N LEU A 149 -11.64 15.58 -12.51
CA LEU A 149 -12.41 14.68 -11.66
C LEU A 149 -11.91 13.25 -11.88
N ALA A 150 -11.04 12.78 -10.99
CA ALA A 150 -10.64 11.39 -10.93
C ALA A 150 -11.34 10.72 -9.75
N LEU A 151 -12.12 9.68 -10.02
CA LEU A 151 -12.88 8.95 -9.03
C LEU A 151 -12.51 7.47 -9.08
N GLU A 152 -12.03 6.94 -7.97
CA GLU A 152 -11.80 5.52 -7.71
C GLU A 152 -12.89 4.96 -6.78
N PHE A 153 -13.50 3.85 -7.19
CA PHE A 153 -14.61 3.21 -6.48
C PHE A 153 -14.27 1.76 -6.16
N THR A 154 -14.49 1.36 -4.91
CA THR A 154 -14.45 -0.05 -4.49
C THR A 154 -15.81 -0.73 -4.64
N ARG A 155 -16.91 0.04 -4.60
CA ARG A 155 -18.29 -0.47 -4.68
C ARG A 155 -19.11 0.23 -5.76
N GLU A 156 -19.89 -0.56 -6.50
CA GLU A 156 -20.73 -0.09 -7.61
C GLU A 156 -21.79 0.95 -7.19
N HIS A 157 -22.46 0.74 -6.06
CA HIS A 157 -23.51 1.66 -5.58
C HIS A 157 -23.00 3.08 -5.33
N ALA A 158 -21.74 3.22 -4.89
CA ALA A 158 -21.13 4.53 -4.66
C ALA A 158 -20.95 5.32 -5.96
N LEU A 159 -20.57 4.65 -7.06
CA LEU A 159 -20.53 5.28 -8.38
C LEU A 159 -21.92 5.71 -8.81
N ILE A 160 -22.94 4.85 -8.67
CA ILE A 160 -24.31 5.15 -9.11
C ILE A 160 -24.85 6.39 -8.40
N ASN A 161 -24.71 6.47 -7.07
CA ASN A 161 -25.20 7.60 -6.30
C ASN A 161 -24.44 8.88 -6.66
N THR A 162 -23.11 8.80 -6.69
CA THR A 162 -22.25 9.92 -7.11
C THR A 162 -22.62 10.43 -8.50
N ALA A 163 -22.79 9.53 -9.47
CA ALA A 163 -23.12 9.88 -10.83
C ALA A 163 -24.51 10.52 -10.91
N ARG A 164 -25.49 10.02 -10.13
CA ARG A 164 -26.84 10.59 -10.06
C ARG A 164 -26.82 12.01 -9.48
N ASP A 165 -26.01 12.24 -8.45
CA ASP A 165 -25.86 13.57 -7.85
C ASP A 165 -25.18 14.55 -8.80
N LEU A 166 -24.11 14.11 -9.47
CA LEU A 166 -23.46 14.85 -10.55
C LEU A 166 -24.44 15.22 -11.67
N GLN A 167 -25.32 14.27 -12.05
CA GLN A 167 -26.33 14.48 -13.09
C GLN A 167 -27.34 15.57 -12.70
N ASN A 168 -27.75 15.63 -11.43
CA ASN A 168 -28.73 16.61 -10.96
C ASN A 168 -28.18 18.05 -10.89
N ARG A 169 -26.86 18.23 -10.94
CA ARG A 169 -26.18 19.54 -10.81
C ARG A 169 -25.55 20.06 -12.12
N VAL A 170 -25.90 19.43 -13.24
CA VAL A 170 -25.58 19.85 -14.61
C VAL A 170 -26.17 21.24 -14.91
N PRO A 171 -25.42 22.17 -15.57
CA PRO A 171 -24.24 21.92 -16.41
C PRO A 171 -22.86 22.20 -15.77
N ILE A 172 -21.92 21.26 -15.98
CA ILE A 172 -20.53 21.36 -15.51
C ILE A 172 -19.61 21.84 -16.65
N ARG A 173 -19.73 23.11 -17.02
CA ARG A 173 -19.06 23.68 -18.20
C ARG A 173 -17.54 23.82 -18.09
N GLN A 174 -16.94 23.58 -16.91
CA GLN A 174 -15.50 23.73 -16.69
C GLN A 174 -14.75 22.40 -16.65
N LEU A 175 -15.47 21.27 -16.62
CA LEU A 175 -14.88 19.94 -16.54
C LEU A 175 -14.08 19.65 -17.80
N GLN A 176 -12.79 19.37 -17.64
CA GLN A 176 -11.85 19.11 -18.71
C GLN A 176 -11.31 17.68 -18.67
N ASP A 177 -11.11 17.11 -17.49
CA ASP A 177 -10.51 15.79 -17.36
C ASP A 177 -11.35 14.93 -16.43
N VAL A 178 -11.79 13.77 -16.90
CA VAL A 178 -12.54 12.79 -16.12
C VAL A 178 -11.79 11.47 -16.13
N ASN A 179 -11.57 10.88 -14.96
CA ASN A 179 -10.97 9.55 -14.81
C ASN A 179 -11.82 8.71 -13.85
N LEU A 180 -12.44 7.65 -14.34
CA LEU A 180 -13.28 6.77 -13.53
C LEU A 180 -12.60 5.40 -13.43
N ASN A 181 -12.19 5.03 -12.22
CA ASN A 181 -11.52 3.76 -11.93
C ASN A 181 -12.36 2.93 -10.96
N MET A 182 -12.40 1.61 -11.15
CA MET A 182 -13.04 0.68 -10.23
C MET A 182 -12.07 -0.39 -9.76
N VAL A 183 -11.93 -0.58 -8.45
CA VAL A 183 -10.95 -1.51 -7.89
C VAL A 183 -11.45 -2.96 -8.00
N ASP A 184 -12.73 -3.21 -7.73
CA ASP A 184 -13.32 -4.57 -7.71
C ASP A 184 -14.67 -4.61 -8.44
N GLY A 185 -14.65 -5.00 -9.72
CA GLY A 185 -15.86 -5.11 -10.54
C GLY A 185 -16.48 -6.50 -10.53
N ASN A 186 -17.54 -6.71 -9.74
CA ASN A 186 -18.47 -7.83 -9.95
C ASN A 186 -19.42 -7.52 -11.13
N GLU A 187 -19.84 -8.56 -11.86
CA GLU A 187 -20.40 -8.44 -13.23
C GLU A 187 -21.84 -7.93 -13.36
N SER A 188 -22.59 -7.75 -12.26
CA SER A 188 -24.07 -7.88 -12.31
C SER A 188 -24.91 -6.61 -12.53
N THR A 189 -24.40 -5.38 -12.37
CA THR A 189 -25.27 -4.16 -12.29
C THR A 189 -24.99 -3.05 -13.34
N ALA A 190 -24.22 -3.39 -14.37
CA ALA A 190 -23.61 -2.52 -15.38
C ALA A 190 -24.47 -1.50 -16.15
N ILE A 191 -25.71 -1.84 -16.50
CA ILE A 191 -26.45 -1.09 -17.55
C ILE A 191 -26.96 0.27 -17.04
N VAL A 192 -27.32 0.36 -15.75
CA VAL A 192 -27.92 1.57 -15.17
C VAL A 192 -26.90 2.72 -15.06
N CYS A 193 -25.61 2.38 -14.92
CA CYS A 193 -24.52 3.34 -14.70
C CYS A 193 -24.21 4.19 -15.94
N TRP A 194 -24.24 3.61 -17.15
CA TRP A 194 -23.79 4.33 -18.35
C TRP A 194 -24.68 5.52 -18.71
N HIS A 195 -26.01 5.39 -18.65
CA HIS A 195 -26.91 6.49 -18.99
C HIS A 195 -26.71 7.73 -18.10
N ILE A 196 -26.31 7.51 -16.85
CA ILE A 196 -26.02 8.59 -15.90
C ILE A 196 -24.70 9.28 -16.29
N VAL A 197 -23.66 8.50 -16.56
CA VAL A 197 -22.36 9.01 -17.05
C VAL A 197 -22.54 9.73 -18.39
N GLN A 198 -23.34 9.20 -19.32
CA GLN A 198 -23.61 9.81 -20.61
C GLN A 198 -24.25 11.20 -20.46
N ARG A 199 -25.20 11.37 -19.53
CA ARG A 199 -25.80 12.68 -19.24
C ARG A 199 -24.77 13.66 -18.68
N LEU A 200 -23.93 13.20 -17.75
CA LEU A 200 -22.82 13.99 -17.21
C LEU A 200 -21.88 14.46 -18.35
N LEU A 201 -21.42 13.54 -19.18
CA LEU A 201 -20.55 13.82 -20.33
C LEU A 201 -21.21 14.79 -21.31
N SER A 202 -22.50 14.62 -21.61
CA SER A 202 -23.24 15.50 -22.53
C SER A 202 -23.31 16.96 -22.06
N SER A 203 -23.14 17.20 -20.76
CA SER A 203 -23.10 18.54 -20.18
C SER A 203 -21.71 19.18 -20.14
N ALA A 204 -20.66 18.35 -20.24
CA ALA A 204 -19.27 18.77 -20.11
C ALA A 204 -18.69 19.15 -21.48
N SER A 205 -19.20 20.26 -22.06
CA SER A 205 -18.79 20.70 -23.40
C SER A 205 -17.30 21.03 -23.55
N THR A 206 -16.59 21.25 -22.43
CA THR A 206 -15.15 21.52 -22.40
C THR A 206 -14.28 20.28 -22.15
N LEU A 207 -14.88 19.09 -22.07
CA LEU A 207 -14.16 17.86 -21.76
C LEU A 207 -13.08 17.57 -22.82
N ARG A 208 -11.86 17.37 -22.35
CA ARG A 208 -10.64 17.13 -23.16
C ARG A 208 -10.04 15.76 -22.88
N SER A 209 -10.04 15.27 -21.65
CA SER A 209 -9.57 13.92 -21.32
C SER A 209 -10.67 13.11 -20.65
N LEU A 210 -10.80 11.87 -21.08
CA LEU A 210 -11.74 10.90 -20.53
C LEU A 210 -11.03 9.57 -20.36
N ARG A 211 -10.99 9.06 -19.13
CA ARG A 211 -10.33 7.80 -18.78
C ARG A 211 -11.29 6.90 -18.02
N PHE A 212 -11.36 5.64 -18.42
CA PHE A 212 -12.11 4.59 -17.78
C PHE A 212 -11.20 3.40 -17.54
N ARG A 213 -11.19 2.86 -16.31
CA ARG A 213 -10.45 1.66 -15.95
C ARG A 213 -11.32 0.74 -15.12
N TRP A 214 -11.37 -0.53 -15.50
CA TRP A 214 -12.07 -1.59 -14.76
C TRP A 214 -13.55 -1.28 -14.46
N THR A 215 -14.17 -0.39 -15.24
CA THR A 215 -15.52 0.14 -15.01
C THR A 215 -16.40 -0.06 -16.25
N TRP A 216 -17.60 0.52 -16.25
CA TRP A 216 -18.54 0.45 -17.35
C TRP A 216 -18.24 1.53 -18.39
N PHE A 217 -18.26 1.11 -19.65
CA PHE A 217 -18.03 2.00 -20.78
C PHE A 217 -18.98 1.61 -21.91
N SER A 218 -19.58 2.58 -22.58
CA SER A 218 -20.23 2.34 -23.86
C SER A 218 -19.76 3.38 -24.87
N TRP A 219 -19.68 2.96 -26.13
CA TRP A 219 -19.34 3.87 -27.22
C TRP A 219 -20.51 4.83 -27.52
N ASP A 220 -21.73 4.47 -27.11
CA ASP A 220 -22.93 5.29 -27.32
C ASP A 220 -22.86 6.62 -26.57
N GLY A 221 -23.02 7.71 -27.33
CA GLY A 221 -23.09 9.08 -26.80
C GLY A 221 -21.76 9.82 -26.78
N LEU A 222 -20.62 9.14 -26.87
CA LEU A 222 -19.30 9.79 -26.96
C LEU A 222 -19.17 10.67 -28.22
N GLY A 223 -19.86 10.34 -29.30
CA GLY A 223 -19.86 11.15 -30.52
C GLY A 223 -20.37 12.59 -30.35
N THR A 224 -20.95 12.94 -29.20
CA THR A 224 -21.32 14.32 -28.85
C THR A 224 -20.11 15.13 -28.34
N LEU A 225 -19.04 14.47 -27.89
CA LEU A 225 -17.83 15.07 -27.32
C LEU A 225 -16.79 15.42 -28.39
N SER A 226 -17.19 16.18 -29.41
CA SER A 226 -16.31 16.55 -30.52
C SER A 226 -15.00 17.29 -30.12
N GLY A 227 -14.96 17.84 -28.90
CA GLY A 227 -13.78 18.50 -28.31
C GLY A 227 -12.81 17.58 -27.55
N LEU A 228 -13.12 16.28 -27.44
CA LEU A 228 -12.30 15.31 -26.71
C LEU A 228 -10.94 15.14 -27.38
N ARG A 229 -9.87 15.26 -26.58
CA ARG A 229 -8.48 15.16 -27.01
C ARG A 229 -7.79 13.89 -26.52
N SER A 230 -8.21 13.31 -25.42
CA SER A 230 -7.58 12.10 -24.86
C SER A 230 -8.67 11.15 -24.39
N LEU A 231 -8.69 9.93 -24.92
CA LEU A 231 -9.62 8.87 -24.55
C LEU A 231 -8.82 7.64 -24.10
N SER A 232 -9.01 7.20 -22.86
CA SER A 232 -8.43 5.96 -22.34
C SER A 232 -9.53 5.04 -21.80
N VAL A 233 -9.58 3.79 -22.25
CA VAL A 233 -10.58 2.80 -21.81
C VAL A 233 -9.85 1.48 -21.62
N PHE A 234 -9.69 1.02 -20.38
CA PHE A 234 -8.90 -0.17 -20.08
C PHE A 234 -9.68 -1.17 -19.22
N SER A 235 -9.70 -2.43 -19.63
CA SER A 235 -10.34 -3.56 -18.95
C SER A 235 -11.79 -3.29 -18.52
N CYS A 236 -12.53 -2.55 -19.35
CA CYS A 236 -13.94 -2.30 -19.14
C CYS A 236 -14.73 -3.53 -19.62
N ARG A 237 -14.76 -4.59 -18.79
CA ARG A 237 -15.30 -5.92 -19.18
C ARG A 237 -16.80 -5.91 -19.49
N LEU A 238 -17.53 -4.95 -18.94
CA LEU A 238 -18.98 -4.84 -19.02
C LEU A 238 -19.42 -3.80 -20.06
N VAL A 239 -18.59 -3.57 -21.08
CA VAL A 239 -19.00 -2.83 -22.27
C VAL A 239 -20.21 -3.54 -22.86
N THR A 240 -21.38 -2.91 -22.80
CA THR A 240 -22.64 -3.47 -23.29
C THR A 240 -22.51 -3.77 -24.78
N HIS A 241 -22.19 -5.00 -25.16
CA HIS A 241 -22.19 -5.49 -26.55
C HIS A 241 -21.49 -4.62 -27.59
N ALA A 242 -20.53 -3.76 -27.20
CA ALA A 242 -20.00 -2.83 -28.19
C ALA A 242 -19.17 -3.59 -29.21
N SER A 243 -19.70 -3.53 -30.43
CA SER A 243 -19.10 -4.09 -31.61
C SER A 243 -17.91 -3.23 -32.04
N LEU A 244 -17.04 -3.78 -32.88
CA LEU A 244 -16.02 -2.99 -33.57
C LEU A 244 -16.69 -1.85 -34.38
N ALA A 245 -17.91 -2.06 -34.87
CA ALA A 245 -18.67 -1.05 -35.60
C ALA A 245 -18.98 0.18 -34.73
N ASP A 246 -19.39 -0.02 -33.48
CA ASP A 246 -19.74 1.08 -32.57
C ASP A 246 -18.51 1.91 -32.21
N ALA A 247 -17.36 1.25 -32.01
CA ALA A 247 -16.07 1.92 -31.82
C ALA A 247 -15.66 2.74 -33.05
N VAL A 248 -15.77 2.16 -34.25
CA VAL A 248 -15.45 2.85 -35.52
C VAL A 248 -16.33 4.08 -35.73
N ASP A 249 -17.65 3.92 -35.57
CA ASP A 249 -18.61 5.01 -35.78
C ASP A 249 -18.43 6.15 -34.77
N THR A 250 -18.06 5.81 -33.54
CA THR A 250 -17.79 6.79 -32.49
C THR A 250 -16.49 7.55 -32.73
N LEU A 251 -15.39 6.85 -33.03
CA LEU A 251 -14.09 7.47 -33.30
C LEU A 251 -14.14 8.41 -34.50
N ARG A 252 -14.94 8.08 -35.54
CA ARG A 252 -15.18 8.99 -36.69
C ARG A 252 -15.79 10.34 -36.29
N ARG A 253 -16.46 10.43 -35.14
CA ARG A 253 -17.08 11.65 -34.61
C ARG A 253 -16.16 12.41 -33.65
N LEU A 254 -14.93 11.96 -33.42
CA LEU A 254 -13.95 12.56 -32.51
C LEU A 254 -12.71 13.12 -33.26
N PRO A 255 -12.87 14.09 -34.18
CA PRO A 255 -11.77 14.58 -35.00
C PRO A 255 -10.69 15.36 -34.21
N ALA A 256 -11.00 15.78 -32.99
CA ALA A 256 -10.07 16.50 -32.12
C ALA A 256 -9.15 15.58 -31.29
N LEU A 257 -9.31 14.26 -31.40
CA LEU A 257 -8.60 13.29 -30.58
C LEU A 257 -7.09 13.34 -30.86
N GLU A 258 -6.32 13.61 -29.82
CA GLU A 258 -4.86 13.65 -29.77
C GLU A 258 -4.27 12.37 -29.17
N GLU A 259 -4.97 11.72 -28.24
CA GLU A 259 -4.57 10.46 -27.61
C GLU A 259 -5.73 9.46 -27.56
N LEU A 260 -5.48 8.22 -27.95
CA LEU A 260 -6.41 7.09 -27.86
C LEU A 260 -5.69 5.92 -27.19
N ASP A 261 -6.22 5.40 -26.08
CA ASP A 261 -5.66 4.27 -25.33
C ASP A 261 -6.76 3.27 -24.99
N LEU A 262 -6.86 2.18 -25.73
CA LEU A 262 -7.91 1.16 -25.58
C LEU A 262 -7.27 -0.15 -25.12
N GLY A 263 -7.83 -0.80 -24.10
CA GLY A 263 -7.43 -2.15 -23.73
C GLY A 263 -8.59 -2.97 -23.23
N TYR A 264 -8.78 -4.15 -23.82
CA TYR A 264 -9.88 -5.07 -23.48
C TYR A 264 -11.26 -4.39 -23.36
N SER A 265 -11.53 -3.41 -24.23
CA SER A 265 -12.75 -2.59 -24.31
C SER A 265 -13.61 -2.89 -25.55
N ILE A 266 -13.07 -3.63 -26.53
CA ILE A 266 -13.80 -4.12 -27.70
C ILE A 266 -14.06 -5.60 -27.51
N GLN A 267 -15.33 -6.00 -27.45
CA GLN A 267 -15.68 -7.39 -27.25
C GLN A 267 -15.27 -8.24 -28.46
N SER A 268 -14.84 -9.47 -28.17
CA SER A 268 -14.56 -10.45 -29.22
C SER A 268 -15.86 -10.84 -29.92
N GLU A 269 -16.11 -10.26 -31.10
CA GLU A 269 -17.19 -10.71 -31.95
C GLU A 269 -16.90 -12.15 -32.41
N LYS A 270 -17.93 -13.02 -32.39
CA LYS A 270 -17.82 -14.34 -33.02
C LYS A 270 -17.29 -14.16 -34.46
N PRO A 271 -16.47 -15.08 -34.99
CA PRO A 271 -15.66 -14.91 -36.21
C PRO A 271 -16.44 -14.79 -37.55
N TYR A 272 -17.59 -14.10 -37.57
CA TYR A 272 -18.53 -14.10 -38.67
C TYR A 272 -18.62 -12.74 -39.36
N ILE A 273 -18.30 -12.80 -40.66
CA ILE A 273 -18.53 -11.82 -41.72
C ILE A 273 -17.57 -10.62 -41.68
N HIS A 274 -16.64 -10.60 -42.64
CA HIS A 274 -15.82 -9.44 -42.99
C HIS A 274 -16.71 -8.25 -43.40
N ARG A 275 -17.19 -7.48 -42.42
CA ARG A 275 -17.82 -6.19 -42.69
C ARG A 275 -16.70 -5.22 -43.07
N ILE A 276 -16.86 -4.58 -44.23
CA ILE A 276 -15.97 -3.51 -44.66
C ILE A 276 -16.34 -2.29 -43.84
N HIS A 277 -15.50 -1.94 -42.87
CA HIS A 277 -15.65 -0.71 -42.11
C HIS A 277 -14.98 0.46 -42.85
N PRO A 278 -15.55 1.67 -42.79
CA PRO A 278 -14.94 2.82 -43.45
C PRO A 278 -13.73 3.32 -42.66
N THR A 279 -12.76 3.93 -43.35
CA THR A 279 -11.56 4.52 -42.74
C THR A 279 -11.91 5.60 -41.72
N ILE A 280 -11.19 5.62 -40.59
CA ILE A 280 -11.32 6.60 -39.52
C ILE A 280 -10.25 7.67 -39.70
N HIS A 281 -10.67 8.91 -39.92
CA HIS A 281 -9.76 10.04 -40.07
C HIS A 281 -9.61 10.76 -38.72
N LEU A 282 -8.43 10.62 -38.08
CA LEU A 282 -8.11 11.29 -36.80
C LEU A 282 -6.92 12.23 -37.00
N PRO A 283 -7.14 13.42 -37.59
CA PRO A 283 -6.07 14.30 -38.08
C PRO A 283 -5.25 14.98 -36.96
N ARG A 284 -5.55 14.72 -35.69
CA ARG A 284 -4.79 15.23 -34.54
C ARG A 284 -4.18 14.13 -33.69
N LEU A 285 -4.38 12.86 -34.03
CA LEU A 285 -3.97 11.73 -33.21
C LEU A 285 -2.45 11.66 -33.15
N ARG A 286 -1.88 12.00 -31.99
CA ARG A 286 -0.46 11.96 -31.69
C ARG A 286 -0.06 10.73 -30.90
N LYS A 287 -1.02 10.08 -30.24
CA LYS A 287 -0.78 8.89 -29.43
C LYS A 287 -1.90 7.89 -29.64
N LEU A 288 -1.58 6.69 -30.11
CA LEU A 288 -2.52 5.58 -30.25
C LEU A 288 -1.96 4.41 -29.43
N ARG A 289 -2.73 3.84 -28.51
CA ARG A 289 -2.41 2.64 -27.72
C ARG A 289 -3.59 1.69 -27.81
N LEU A 290 -3.38 0.46 -28.24
CA LEU A 290 -4.43 -0.56 -28.37
C LEU A 290 -3.97 -1.84 -27.69
N TYR A 291 -4.78 -2.45 -26.83
CA TYR A 291 -4.56 -3.71 -26.11
C TYR A 291 -5.81 -4.60 -26.28
N GLU A 292 -6.26 -4.75 -27.52
CA GLU A 292 -7.61 -5.26 -27.87
C GLU A 292 -7.57 -6.58 -28.66
N GLY A 293 -6.48 -7.33 -28.57
CA GLY A 293 -6.30 -8.54 -29.37
C GLY A 293 -6.41 -8.27 -30.86
N ILE A 294 -7.04 -9.20 -31.59
CA ILE A 294 -7.27 -9.07 -33.04
C ILE A 294 -8.09 -7.82 -33.41
N HIS A 295 -8.98 -7.37 -32.52
CA HIS A 295 -9.82 -6.19 -32.77
C HIS A 295 -8.99 -4.90 -32.76
N GLY A 296 -7.94 -4.84 -31.93
CA GLY A 296 -6.98 -3.74 -31.95
C GLY A 296 -6.27 -3.60 -33.28
N LEU A 297 -5.85 -4.73 -33.87
CA LEU A 297 -5.20 -4.73 -35.19
C LEU A 297 -6.17 -4.31 -36.30
N ARG A 298 -7.41 -4.80 -36.26
CA ARG A 298 -8.46 -4.39 -37.21
C ARG A 298 -8.80 -2.90 -37.06
N LEU A 299 -8.90 -2.39 -35.84
CA LEU A 299 -9.15 -0.97 -35.60
C LEU A 299 -7.98 -0.12 -36.11
N TRP A 300 -6.74 -0.51 -35.82
CA TRP A 300 -5.56 0.16 -36.34
C TRP A 300 -5.54 0.19 -37.87
N SER A 301 -5.95 -0.90 -38.52
CA SER A 301 -6.06 -0.97 -39.97
C SER A 301 -7.21 -0.16 -40.58
N LEU A 302 -8.08 0.42 -39.75
CA LEU A 302 -9.08 1.39 -40.16
C LEU A 302 -8.67 2.84 -39.86
N ILE A 303 -7.77 3.09 -38.91
CA ILE A 303 -7.30 4.44 -38.56
C ILE A 303 -6.30 4.93 -39.61
N GLU A 304 -6.53 6.12 -40.14
CA GLU A 304 -5.52 6.89 -40.86
C GLU A 304 -4.68 7.68 -39.85
N PRO A 305 -3.42 7.28 -39.60
CA PRO A 305 -2.59 7.94 -38.60
C PRO A 305 -2.19 9.34 -39.07
N HIS A 306 -2.15 10.29 -38.14
CA HIS A 306 -1.49 11.56 -38.37
C HIS A 306 0.02 11.32 -38.63
N PRO A 307 0.69 12.14 -39.46
CA PRO A 307 2.12 11.99 -39.68
C PRO A 307 2.91 12.00 -38.37
N ASP A 308 2.60 12.88 -37.42
CA ASP A 308 3.30 12.94 -36.12
C ASP A 308 2.82 11.91 -35.07
N ASN A 309 2.10 10.85 -35.47
CA ASN A 309 1.47 9.91 -34.53
C ASN A 309 2.47 8.91 -33.94
N SER A 310 2.52 8.82 -32.60
CA SER A 310 3.09 7.71 -31.87
C SER A 310 2.03 6.61 -31.69
N THR A 311 2.16 5.52 -32.41
CA THR A 311 1.20 4.40 -32.29
C THR A 311 1.78 3.29 -31.43
N TYR A 312 0.96 2.51 -30.74
CA TYR A 312 1.25 1.34 -29.94
C TYR A 312 0.08 0.38 -30.09
N VAL A 313 0.33 -0.84 -30.52
CA VAL A 313 -0.76 -1.82 -30.72
C VAL A 313 -0.33 -3.17 -30.18
N GLN A 314 -0.71 -3.47 -28.94
CA GLN A 314 -0.66 -4.81 -28.36
C GLN A 314 -1.90 -5.64 -28.75
N ALA A 315 -1.65 -6.83 -29.29
CA ALA A 315 -2.72 -7.74 -29.68
C ALA A 315 -2.42 -9.18 -29.25
N ASP A 316 -3.23 -9.70 -28.32
CA ASP A 316 -3.33 -11.12 -28.03
C ASP A 316 -4.17 -11.81 -29.13
N VAL A 317 -3.53 -12.66 -29.93
CA VAL A 317 -4.13 -13.37 -31.08
C VAL A 317 -3.95 -14.88 -30.96
N SER A 318 -4.95 -15.64 -31.42
CA SER A 318 -4.93 -17.10 -31.48
C SER A 318 -4.16 -17.64 -32.69
N SER A 319 -4.03 -16.84 -33.75
CA SER A 319 -3.29 -17.19 -34.97
C SER A 319 -2.52 -15.97 -35.49
N VAL A 320 -1.29 -16.21 -35.93
CA VAL A 320 -0.43 -15.14 -36.49
C VAL A 320 -0.86 -14.75 -37.88
N GLU A 321 -1.33 -15.71 -38.67
CA GLU A 321 -1.87 -15.43 -39.99
C GLU A 321 -3.03 -14.45 -39.89
N GLU A 322 -3.92 -14.64 -38.92
CA GLU A 322 -5.03 -13.72 -38.66
C GLU A 322 -4.54 -12.33 -38.24
N ALA A 323 -3.51 -12.27 -37.40
CA ALA A 323 -2.89 -11.02 -36.95
C ALA A 323 -2.26 -10.23 -38.11
N ILE A 324 -1.50 -10.92 -38.97
CA ILE A 324 -0.87 -10.33 -40.16
C ILE A 324 -1.95 -9.84 -41.12
N GLN A 325 -2.97 -10.65 -41.39
CA GLN A 325 -4.09 -10.24 -42.25
C GLN A 325 -4.83 -9.01 -41.70
N ALA A 326 -5.03 -8.94 -40.37
CA ALA A 326 -5.66 -7.79 -39.73
C ALA A 326 -4.79 -6.52 -39.77
N ALA A 327 -3.47 -6.66 -39.61
CA ALA A 327 -2.50 -5.57 -39.62
C ALA A 327 -2.11 -5.10 -41.03
N ALA A 328 -2.21 -5.96 -42.04
CA ALA A 328 -1.71 -5.74 -43.40
C ALA A 328 -2.18 -4.40 -44.03
N PRO A 329 -3.46 -3.97 -43.90
CA PRO A 329 -3.87 -2.69 -44.47
C PRO A 329 -3.22 -1.48 -43.77
N ALA A 330 -2.96 -1.57 -42.46
CA ALA A 330 -2.23 -0.52 -41.74
C ALA A 330 -0.78 -0.46 -42.23
N LEU A 331 -0.12 -1.62 -42.29
CA LEU A 331 1.27 -1.77 -42.73
C LEU A 331 1.46 -1.28 -44.18
N ALA A 332 0.55 -1.62 -45.09
CA ALA A 332 0.58 -1.17 -46.48
C ALA A 332 0.49 0.36 -46.60
N ARG A 333 -0.32 1.03 -45.76
CA ARG A 333 -0.39 2.50 -45.73
C ARG A 333 0.92 3.13 -45.23
N TYR A 334 1.52 2.56 -44.19
CA TYR A 334 2.84 2.98 -43.71
C TYR A 334 3.94 2.79 -44.77
N GLN A 335 3.85 1.73 -45.58
CA GLN A 335 4.77 1.48 -46.69
C GLN A 335 4.60 2.52 -47.82
N ALA A 336 3.34 2.86 -48.15
CA ALA A 336 3.00 3.76 -49.25
C ALA A 336 3.26 5.26 -48.95
N ALA A 337 3.60 5.63 -47.71
CA ALA A 337 3.95 7.00 -47.36
C ALA A 337 5.16 7.49 -48.20
N PRO A 338 5.06 8.63 -48.91
CA PRO A 338 6.06 9.10 -49.86
C PRO A 338 7.41 9.39 -49.18
N GLY A 339 8.50 9.08 -49.90
CA GLY A 339 9.87 8.81 -49.39
C GLY A 339 10.63 9.88 -48.61
N ASN A 340 10.00 10.99 -48.21
CA ASN A 340 10.58 11.95 -47.25
C ASN A 340 9.90 11.90 -45.86
N GLN A 341 8.86 11.07 -45.68
CA GLN A 341 8.16 10.83 -44.41
C GLN A 341 8.30 9.37 -43.99
N SER A 342 9.52 8.82 -44.04
CA SER A 342 9.76 7.46 -43.54
C SER A 342 9.74 7.49 -42.00
N TYR A 343 8.69 6.91 -41.42
CA TYR A 343 8.59 6.72 -39.97
C TYR A 343 9.57 5.61 -39.53
N PRO A 344 10.51 5.88 -38.61
CA PRO A 344 11.35 4.83 -38.04
C PRO A 344 10.49 3.73 -37.42
N LEU A 345 10.80 2.50 -37.80
CA LEU A 345 10.14 1.29 -37.35
C LEU A 345 11.11 0.60 -36.35
N SER A 346 10.71 0.39 -35.09
CA SER A 346 11.49 -0.36 -34.07
C SER A 346 10.95 -1.77 -33.77
N LEU A 347 11.70 -2.82 -34.04
CA LEU A 347 11.24 -4.20 -33.91
C LEU A 347 11.63 -4.77 -32.54
N THR A 348 10.78 -5.55 -31.87
CA THR A 348 11.14 -6.18 -30.59
C THR A 348 10.72 -7.60 -30.49
N VAL A 349 11.64 -8.52 -30.29
CA VAL A 349 11.39 -9.96 -30.43
C VAL A 349 11.51 -10.65 -29.06
N SER A 350 10.41 -10.96 -28.37
CA SER A 350 10.44 -11.68 -27.09
C SER A 350 10.29 -13.20 -27.26
N SER A 351 10.81 -13.99 -26.31
CA SER A 351 10.77 -15.46 -26.37
C SER A 351 9.67 -16.04 -25.48
N GLY A 352 8.78 -16.82 -26.10
CA GLY A 352 7.79 -17.64 -25.40
C GLY A 352 6.50 -17.76 -26.18
N HIS A 353 6.50 -18.30 -27.40
CA HIS A 353 5.32 -18.29 -28.29
C HIS A 353 4.81 -16.89 -28.69
N TYR A 354 5.45 -15.82 -28.21
CA TYR A 354 5.12 -14.45 -28.51
C TYR A 354 6.04 -13.95 -29.62
N LEU A 355 5.52 -13.23 -30.61
CA LEU A 355 6.36 -12.49 -31.53
C LEU A 355 5.95 -11.04 -31.42
N ALA A 356 6.45 -10.44 -30.36
CA ALA A 356 6.32 -9.03 -30.12
C ALA A 356 6.79 -8.24 -31.35
N PHE A 357 6.23 -7.08 -31.52
CA PHE A 357 6.88 -5.98 -32.20
C PHE A 357 7.02 -4.94 -31.05
N GLN A 358 7.92 -3.97 -31.11
CA GLN A 358 7.80 -2.83 -30.18
C GLN A 358 8.66 -1.74 -30.75
N LEU A 359 8.00 -0.77 -31.34
CA LEU A 359 8.62 0.33 -32.00
C LEU A 359 8.68 1.64 -31.15
N ALA A 360 9.73 1.83 -30.36
CA ALA A 360 9.77 2.86 -29.31
C ALA A 360 10.40 4.21 -29.71
N SER A 361 9.89 5.29 -29.12
CA SER A 361 10.57 6.60 -28.97
C SER A 361 11.72 6.55 -27.97
N LEU A 362 12.81 7.28 -28.24
CA LEU A 362 13.94 7.44 -27.33
C LEU A 362 13.73 8.55 -26.27
N ALA A 363 12.49 8.95 -25.95
CA ALA A 363 12.25 10.07 -25.05
C ALA A 363 11.03 9.99 -24.09
N MET A 364 10.47 8.82 -23.78
CA MET A 364 9.26 8.73 -22.93
C MET A 364 9.34 7.78 -21.73
N ASP A 365 10.51 7.66 -21.10
CA ASP A 365 10.62 6.97 -19.79
C ASP A 365 11.05 7.89 -18.63
N ASN A 366 10.99 9.21 -18.83
CA ASN A 366 11.32 10.21 -17.79
C ASN A 366 10.26 11.31 -17.62
N ASP A 367 8.99 11.09 -17.99
CA ASP A 367 7.90 12.01 -17.63
C ASP A 367 7.47 11.81 -16.17
N ARG A 368 8.35 12.27 -15.26
CA ARG A 368 7.95 13.19 -14.19
C ARG A 368 8.75 14.47 -14.41
N ASP A 369 8.11 15.42 -15.08
CA ASP A 369 8.36 16.86 -15.09
C ASP A 369 9.76 17.37 -15.48
N GLU A 370 10.02 17.54 -16.78
CA GLU A 370 10.88 18.64 -17.25
C GLU A 370 10.31 19.34 -18.51
N PRO A 371 9.83 20.59 -18.42
CA PRO A 371 9.19 21.27 -19.53
C PRO A 371 10.14 22.22 -20.26
N THR A 372 11.34 21.82 -20.70
CA THR A 372 12.15 22.68 -21.61
C THR A 372 13.15 21.92 -22.49
N ARG A 373 12.70 21.35 -23.62
CA ARG A 373 13.51 21.28 -24.85
C ARG A 373 12.65 20.89 -26.06
N THR A 374 12.33 21.87 -26.89
CA THR A 374 11.70 21.70 -28.20
C THR A 374 12.69 21.13 -29.21
N MET A 375 13.05 19.85 -29.11
CA MET A 375 13.56 19.11 -30.26
C MET A 375 12.36 18.51 -31.00
N ARG A 376 12.28 18.74 -32.31
CA ARG A 376 11.25 18.14 -33.19
C ARG A 376 11.33 16.62 -33.05
N ARG A 377 10.38 16.02 -32.33
CA ARG A 377 10.23 14.56 -32.20
C ARG A 377 9.86 14.00 -33.58
N GLN A 378 10.61 13.00 -34.05
CA GLN A 378 10.22 12.27 -35.26
C GLN A 378 9.05 11.33 -34.93
N PRO A 379 8.09 11.16 -35.84
CA PRO A 379 7.00 10.22 -35.65
C PRO A 379 7.40 8.75 -35.67
N GLU A 380 6.84 7.97 -34.74
CA GLU A 380 7.29 6.62 -34.39
C GLU A 380 6.08 5.69 -34.24
N LEU A 381 5.92 4.73 -35.12
CA LEU A 381 4.90 3.69 -35.01
C LEU A 381 5.46 2.56 -34.16
N GLU A 382 4.82 2.11 -33.04
CA GLU A 382 4.87 0.93 -32.07
C GLU A 382 3.72 -0.08 -32.35
N LEU A 383 4.04 -1.36 -32.50
CA LEU A 383 3.16 -2.51 -32.74
C LEU A 383 3.72 -3.59 -31.84
N LEU A 384 2.93 -4.43 -31.17
CA LEU A 384 3.29 -5.54 -30.29
C LEU A 384 2.36 -6.73 -30.54
N LEU A 385 2.82 -7.78 -31.22
CA LEU A 385 1.98 -8.96 -31.50
C LEU A 385 2.24 -10.06 -30.46
N ARG A 386 1.20 -10.54 -29.77
CA ARG A 386 1.31 -11.63 -28.81
C ARG A 386 0.49 -12.81 -29.30
N VAL A 387 1.16 -13.93 -29.57
CA VAL A 387 0.51 -15.12 -30.10
C VAL A 387 0.40 -16.12 -28.97
N ALA A 388 -0.81 -16.48 -28.58
CA ALA A 388 -1.01 -17.46 -27.52
C ALA A 388 -1.11 -18.87 -28.14
N THR A 389 -0.13 -19.73 -27.91
CA THR A 389 -0.30 -21.17 -28.18
C THR A 389 -0.64 -21.89 -26.87
N GLU A 390 -1.90 -22.26 -26.70
CA GLU A 390 -2.45 -22.87 -25.47
C GLU A 390 -1.96 -24.31 -25.16
N ARG A 391 -0.83 -24.79 -25.69
CA ARG A 391 -0.40 -26.18 -25.47
C ARG A 391 0.98 -26.30 -24.84
N ALA A 392 1.00 -26.98 -23.70
CA ALA A 392 2.17 -27.40 -22.94
C ALA A 392 3.25 -27.98 -23.86
N TYR A 393 4.43 -27.37 -23.79
CA TYR A 393 5.54 -27.59 -24.69
C TYR A 393 6.19 -28.96 -24.46
N ASN A 394 6.27 -29.75 -25.53
CA ASN A 394 7.11 -30.95 -25.58
C ASN A 394 8.42 -30.53 -26.28
N PRO A 395 9.58 -30.45 -25.60
CA PRO A 395 10.78 -29.73 -26.05
C PRO A 395 11.53 -30.33 -27.26
N GLY A 396 10.93 -31.25 -28.01
CA GLY A 396 11.52 -31.92 -29.17
C GLY A 396 10.63 -31.98 -30.43
N ALA A 397 9.44 -31.40 -30.43
CA ALA A 397 8.61 -31.33 -31.64
C ALA A 397 8.96 -30.07 -32.45
N GLU A 398 9.34 -30.22 -33.72
CA GLU A 398 9.42 -29.09 -34.65
C GLU A 398 8.03 -28.47 -34.78
N ASP A 399 7.91 -27.18 -34.42
CA ASP A 399 6.65 -26.44 -34.50
C ASP A 399 6.43 -25.99 -35.95
N PRO A 400 5.46 -26.57 -36.71
CA PRO A 400 5.18 -26.14 -38.08
C PRO A 400 4.75 -24.67 -38.16
N ASN A 401 4.28 -24.08 -37.04
CA ASN A 401 4.01 -22.66 -36.99
C ASN A 401 5.31 -21.84 -37.09
N ARG A 402 6.47 -22.35 -36.64
CA ARG A 402 7.76 -21.63 -36.67
C ARG A 402 8.21 -21.27 -38.08
N GLU A 403 8.03 -22.15 -39.06
CA GLU A 403 8.42 -21.90 -40.46
C GLU A 403 7.36 -21.08 -41.21
N ALA A 404 6.08 -21.31 -40.93
CA ALA A 404 4.98 -20.48 -41.44
C ALA A 404 5.09 -19.03 -40.93
N LEU A 405 5.48 -18.86 -39.66
CA LEU A 405 5.81 -17.57 -39.04
C LEU A 405 6.95 -16.90 -39.80
N ARG A 406 8.05 -17.63 -39.99
CA ARG A 406 9.22 -17.13 -40.72
C ARG A 406 8.81 -16.58 -42.08
N SER A 407 8.15 -17.40 -42.90
CA SER A 407 7.72 -17.08 -44.27
C SER A 407 6.75 -15.90 -44.32
N ALA A 408 5.65 -15.95 -43.55
CA ALA A 408 4.61 -14.92 -43.56
C ALA A 408 5.13 -13.56 -43.07
N PHE A 409 6.03 -13.54 -42.09
CA PHE A 409 6.63 -12.30 -41.60
C PHE A 409 7.63 -11.70 -42.58
N THR A 410 8.45 -12.54 -43.21
CA THR A 410 9.40 -12.07 -44.23
C THR A 410 8.70 -11.40 -45.41
N ASP A 411 7.49 -11.82 -45.77
CA ASP A 411 6.81 -11.29 -46.95
C ASP A 411 5.91 -10.08 -46.61
N ALA A 412 5.34 -10.03 -45.41
CA ALA A 412 4.39 -8.99 -45.02
C ALA A 412 5.04 -7.71 -44.46
N LEU A 413 6.23 -7.80 -43.85
CA LEU A 413 6.83 -6.67 -43.12
C LEU A 413 7.89 -5.92 -43.94
N PRO A 414 7.91 -4.57 -43.89
CA PRO A 414 8.94 -3.77 -44.53
C PRO A 414 10.23 -3.76 -43.69
N LEU A 415 10.84 -4.93 -43.49
CA LEU A 415 12.04 -5.10 -42.65
C LEU A 415 13.18 -4.15 -43.03
N HIS A 416 13.28 -3.79 -44.31
CA HIS A 416 14.27 -2.83 -44.82
C HIS A 416 14.17 -1.42 -44.22
N ARG A 417 13.06 -1.06 -43.54
CA ARG A 417 12.82 0.23 -42.88
C ARG A 417 12.99 0.19 -41.35
N VAL A 418 13.33 -0.96 -40.78
CA VAL A 418 13.52 -1.06 -39.33
C VAL A 418 14.79 -0.31 -38.94
N ALA A 419 14.64 0.74 -38.13
CA ALA A 419 15.71 1.60 -37.66
C ALA A 419 16.19 1.24 -36.24
N ARG A 420 15.40 0.51 -35.45
CA ARG A 420 15.83 0.06 -34.12
C ARG A 420 15.35 -1.36 -33.83
N LEU A 421 16.14 -2.15 -33.11
CA LEU A 421 15.83 -3.54 -32.77
C LEU A 421 16.03 -3.74 -31.27
N ILE A 422 14.97 -4.04 -30.51
CA ILE A 422 15.06 -4.34 -29.07
C ILE A 422 14.96 -5.86 -28.87
N ILE A 423 15.74 -6.42 -27.97
CA ILE A 423 15.79 -7.86 -27.69
C ILE A 423 15.58 -8.03 -26.18
N PRO A 424 14.36 -8.30 -25.68
CA PRO A 424 14.01 -8.24 -24.25
C PRO A 424 14.51 -9.44 -23.42
N ILE A 425 14.36 -9.31 -22.09
CA ILE A 425 14.89 -10.19 -21.01
C ILE A 425 14.52 -11.67 -21.10
N ASP A 426 13.43 -12.01 -21.79
CA ASP A 426 12.77 -13.31 -21.61
C ASP A 426 13.51 -14.51 -22.24
N ASP A 427 14.64 -14.32 -22.96
CA ASP A 427 15.40 -15.43 -23.57
C ASP A 427 16.27 -16.18 -22.54
N ILE A 428 15.60 -16.78 -21.56
CA ILE A 428 16.17 -17.55 -20.46
C ILE A 428 16.99 -18.74 -20.98
N ASN A 429 16.79 -19.21 -22.21
CA ASN A 429 17.43 -20.43 -22.71
C ASN A 429 18.34 -20.24 -23.94
N GLY A 430 18.47 -19.04 -24.50
CA GLY A 430 19.33 -18.75 -25.66
C GLY A 430 18.90 -19.41 -26.97
N ARG A 431 17.77 -20.15 -26.99
CA ARG A 431 17.30 -20.92 -28.15
C ARG A 431 16.62 -20.05 -29.20
N TYR A 432 16.20 -18.85 -28.85
CA TYR A 432 15.41 -17.97 -29.73
C TYR A 432 16.26 -16.91 -30.42
N THR A 433 17.56 -16.88 -30.18
CA THR A 433 18.50 -15.95 -30.84
C THR A 433 19.00 -16.45 -32.20
N GLU A 434 18.68 -17.69 -32.59
CA GLU A 434 19.01 -18.27 -33.90
C GLU A 434 18.39 -17.49 -35.09
N TYR A 435 17.32 -16.72 -34.86
CA TYR A 435 16.69 -15.94 -35.93
C TYR A 435 17.32 -14.55 -36.11
N ILE A 436 18.07 -14.04 -35.13
CA ILE A 436 18.67 -12.70 -35.19
C ILE A 436 19.49 -12.54 -36.48
N PRO A 437 20.36 -13.49 -36.91
CA PRO A 437 21.10 -13.37 -38.16
C PRO A 437 20.22 -13.30 -39.42
N SER A 438 19.09 -14.03 -39.45
CA SER A 438 18.19 -14.03 -40.62
C SER A 438 17.31 -12.78 -40.68
N LEU A 439 16.96 -12.20 -39.52
CA LEU A 439 16.28 -10.92 -39.43
C LEU A 439 17.22 -9.78 -39.84
N THR A 440 18.41 -9.68 -39.24
CA THR A 440 19.37 -8.59 -39.50
C THR A 440 19.81 -8.50 -40.95
N ALA A 441 19.89 -9.63 -41.65
CA ALA A 441 20.16 -9.68 -43.10
C ALA A 441 19.16 -8.86 -43.94
N ARG A 442 18.00 -8.52 -43.39
CA ARG A 442 16.94 -7.74 -44.06
C ARG A 442 16.70 -6.36 -43.44
N LEU A 443 17.35 -6.01 -42.33
CA LEU A 443 17.20 -4.72 -41.62
C LEU A 443 18.19 -3.67 -42.14
N THR A 444 18.10 -3.33 -43.43
CA THR A 444 19.07 -2.44 -44.10
C THR A 444 19.13 -1.02 -43.54
N ALA A 445 18.09 -0.56 -42.84
CA ALA A 445 18.00 0.77 -42.23
C ALA A 445 18.28 0.77 -40.70
N LEU A 446 18.76 -0.33 -40.12
CA LEU A 446 18.90 -0.47 -38.68
C LEU A 446 19.99 0.45 -38.12
N GLU A 447 19.58 1.42 -37.31
CA GLU A 447 20.40 2.45 -36.65
C GLU A 447 20.70 2.15 -35.18
N SER A 448 19.84 1.43 -34.46
CA SER A 448 20.03 1.12 -33.03
C SER A 448 19.68 -0.32 -32.69
N ILE A 449 20.42 -0.97 -31.81
CA ILE A 449 20.04 -2.27 -31.23
C ILE A 449 20.08 -2.15 -29.71
N ASP A 450 18.99 -2.50 -29.03
CA ASP A 450 18.90 -2.52 -27.57
C ASP A 450 18.66 -3.95 -27.07
N ALA A 451 19.71 -4.61 -26.60
CA ALA A 451 19.60 -5.91 -25.98
C ALA A 451 19.30 -5.76 -24.48
N GLU A 452 18.34 -6.52 -23.96
CA GLU A 452 18.00 -6.60 -22.55
C GLU A 452 18.07 -8.05 -22.07
N GLY A 453 18.78 -8.33 -20.98
CA GLY A 453 18.84 -9.67 -20.38
C GLY A 453 19.52 -10.77 -21.22
N LEU A 454 20.08 -10.45 -22.39
CA LEU A 454 20.74 -11.46 -23.25
C LEU A 454 21.82 -12.24 -22.49
N ARG A 455 21.73 -13.56 -22.58
CA ARG A 455 22.76 -14.51 -22.14
C ARG A 455 23.88 -14.64 -23.19
N PRO A 456 25.01 -15.27 -22.86
CA PRO A 456 26.13 -15.41 -23.78
C PRO A 456 25.77 -15.92 -25.19
N ALA A 457 25.03 -17.03 -25.33
CA ALA A 457 24.63 -17.54 -26.64
C ALA A 457 23.83 -16.52 -27.49
N GLY A 458 23.01 -15.69 -26.84
CA GLY A 458 22.26 -14.63 -27.51
C GLY A 458 23.14 -13.45 -27.94
N LEU A 459 24.11 -13.07 -27.10
CA LEU A 459 25.13 -12.08 -27.45
C LEU A 459 26.04 -12.57 -28.58
N GLU A 460 26.39 -13.85 -28.59
CA GLU A 460 27.17 -14.47 -29.67
C GLU A 460 26.41 -14.43 -30.99
N ASN A 461 25.12 -14.79 -30.98
CA ASN A 461 24.25 -14.70 -32.16
C ASN A 461 24.07 -13.26 -32.63
N LEU A 462 23.96 -12.29 -31.72
CA LEU A 462 23.93 -10.87 -32.06
C LEU A 462 25.27 -10.39 -32.64
N ALA A 463 26.39 -10.78 -32.05
CA ALA A 463 27.73 -10.46 -32.55
C ALA A 463 27.98 -11.09 -33.93
N ARG A 464 27.55 -12.33 -34.13
CA ARG A 464 27.52 -12.99 -35.44
C ARG A 464 26.59 -12.27 -36.40
N ALA A 465 25.43 -11.78 -35.97
CA ALA A 465 24.54 -11.01 -36.85
C ALA A 465 25.14 -9.65 -37.26
N ILE A 466 26.02 -9.08 -36.43
CA ILE A 466 26.78 -7.85 -36.73
C ILE A 466 27.99 -8.14 -37.63
N SER A 467 28.61 -9.33 -37.54
CA SER A 467 29.81 -9.72 -38.29
C SER A 467 29.57 -10.54 -39.56
N GLN A 468 28.60 -11.46 -39.55
CA GLN A 468 28.25 -12.39 -40.61
C GLN A 468 27.22 -11.78 -41.56
N TRP A 469 27.72 -11.21 -42.65
CA TRP A 469 26.96 -11.08 -43.89
C TRP A 469 27.82 -11.43 -45.12
N GLN A 470 28.69 -12.43 -44.93
CA GLN A 470 29.48 -13.03 -45.98
C GLN A 470 29.17 -14.51 -45.98
N ASP A 471 28.28 -14.91 -46.88
CA ASP A 471 28.41 -16.16 -47.64
C ASP A 471 27.23 -16.25 -48.61
N GLY A 472 27.42 -15.72 -49.82
CA GLY A 472 26.74 -16.31 -50.97
C GLY A 472 26.31 -15.38 -52.10
N ILE A 473 25.82 -14.15 -51.85
CA ILE A 473 25.19 -13.36 -52.93
C ILE A 473 25.39 -11.85 -52.71
N SER A 474 26.17 -11.22 -53.61
CA SER A 474 26.20 -9.77 -53.96
C SER A 474 27.41 -8.95 -53.50
N ASN A 475 28.44 -8.89 -54.37
CA ASN A 475 29.66 -8.07 -54.30
C ASN A 475 29.44 -6.56 -54.59
N MET A 476 28.39 -5.90 -54.07
CA MET A 476 28.16 -4.48 -54.45
C MET A 476 27.83 -3.47 -53.35
N LEU A 477 27.63 -3.88 -52.09
CA LEU A 477 27.56 -2.95 -50.95
C LEU A 477 28.22 -3.59 -49.73
N ASP A 478 29.54 -3.41 -49.61
CA ASP A 478 30.44 -4.12 -48.68
C ASP A 478 30.38 -3.62 -47.22
N ILE A 479 29.20 -3.36 -46.66
CA ILE A 479 29.11 -3.08 -45.21
C ILE A 479 27.79 -3.64 -44.64
N PRO A 480 27.81 -4.62 -43.71
CA PRO A 480 26.61 -5.10 -43.05
C PRO A 480 26.04 -4.04 -42.11
N VAL A 481 24.76 -3.73 -42.31
CA VAL A 481 23.99 -2.76 -41.52
C VAL A 481 24.70 -1.40 -41.41
N PRO A 482 24.98 -0.69 -42.52
CA PRO A 482 25.82 0.51 -42.51
C PRO A 482 25.25 1.64 -41.65
N ALA A 483 23.94 1.61 -41.37
CA ALA A 483 23.25 2.61 -40.57
C ALA A 483 23.41 2.43 -39.05
N LEU A 484 23.85 1.27 -38.54
CA LEU A 484 23.90 1.01 -37.09
C LEU A 484 24.87 1.96 -36.38
N GLN A 485 24.29 2.88 -35.62
CA GLN A 485 24.95 3.95 -34.87
C GLN A 485 24.91 3.71 -33.37
N LYS A 486 23.91 2.98 -32.85
CA LYS A 486 23.72 2.79 -31.40
C LYS A 486 23.61 1.32 -30.99
N LEU A 487 24.28 0.96 -29.90
CA LEU A 487 24.12 -0.32 -29.22
C LEU A 487 23.84 -0.10 -27.74
N ALA A 488 22.70 -0.55 -27.22
CA ALA A 488 22.41 -0.56 -25.80
C ALA A 488 22.33 -1.99 -25.26
N PHE A 489 22.90 -2.21 -24.07
CA PHE A 489 22.83 -3.48 -23.37
C PHE A 489 22.30 -3.25 -21.94
N ARG A 490 21.16 -3.84 -21.61
CA ARG A 490 20.45 -3.65 -20.33
C ARG A 490 20.32 -4.98 -19.59
N GLY A 491 21.06 -5.19 -18.50
CA GLY A 491 20.98 -6.46 -17.78
C GLY A 491 21.51 -7.69 -18.55
N CYS A 492 22.24 -7.49 -19.65
CA CYS A 492 22.89 -8.58 -20.39
C CYS A 492 24.03 -9.20 -19.59
N ARG A 493 24.38 -10.46 -19.87
CA ARG A 493 25.51 -11.17 -19.26
C ARG A 493 26.57 -11.44 -20.31
N PHE A 494 27.71 -10.78 -20.17
CA PHE A 494 28.88 -11.00 -21.02
C PHE A 494 29.81 -12.01 -20.36
N ASP A 495 30.24 -13.02 -21.11
CA ASP A 495 31.43 -13.80 -20.79
C ASP A 495 32.60 -13.34 -21.69
N GLU A 496 33.81 -13.87 -21.43
CA GLU A 496 35.02 -13.51 -22.17
C GLU A 496 34.87 -13.75 -23.68
N ASP A 497 34.30 -14.89 -24.07
CA ASP A 497 34.14 -15.29 -25.48
C ASP A 497 33.14 -14.39 -26.21
N THR A 498 32.01 -14.07 -25.60
CA THR A 498 30.98 -13.22 -26.23
C THR A 498 31.35 -11.76 -26.29
N PHE A 499 32.06 -11.27 -25.28
CA PHE A 499 32.66 -9.94 -25.34
C PHE A 499 33.70 -9.85 -26.45
N THR A 500 34.59 -10.86 -26.56
CA THR A 500 35.60 -10.92 -27.63
C THR A 500 34.94 -10.98 -29.01
N THR A 501 33.90 -11.81 -29.17
CA THR A 501 33.16 -11.93 -30.43
C THR A 501 32.45 -10.62 -30.80
N LEU A 502 31.84 -9.93 -29.84
CA LEU A 502 31.23 -8.62 -30.06
C LEU A 502 32.29 -7.56 -30.41
N LEU A 503 33.43 -7.58 -29.72
CA LEU A 503 34.54 -6.66 -29.98
C LEU A 503 35.11 -6.88 -31.38
N ASP A 504 35.33 -8.13 -31.79
CA ASP A 504 35.80 -8.48 -33.13
C ASP A 504 34.80 -8.05 -34.20
N ALA A 505 33.49 -8.22 -33.95
CA ALA A 505 32.44 -7.73 -34.84
C ALA A 505 32.48 -6.19 -35.00
N LEU A 506 32.69 -5.46 -33.90
CA LEU A 506 32.81 -4.00 -33.90
C LEU A 506 34.11 -3.51 -34.55
N ILE A 507 35.23 -4.21 -34.34
CA ILE A 507 36.52 -3.92 -34.99
C ILE A 507 36.41 -4.14 -36.49
N THR A 508 35.82 -5.26 -36.92
CA THR A 508 35.58 -5.58 -38.34
C THR A 508 34.75 -4.48 -39.01
N ARG A 509 33.68 -4.05 -38.34
CA ARG A 509 32.82 -2.95 -38.79
C ARG A 509 33.58 -1.62 -38.90
N ALA A 510 34.42 -1.29 -37.90
CA ALA A 510 35.23 -0.08 -37.90
C ALA A 510 36.29 -0.07 -39.02
N GLN A 511 36.91 -1.23 -39.31
CA GLN A 511 37.86 -1.40 -40.42
C GLN A 511 37.18 -1.23 -41.78
N ALA A 512 35.88 -1.57 -41.90
CA ALA A 512 35.05 -1.30 -43.07
C ALA A 512 34.61 0.19 -43.18
N GLY A 513 35.09 1.08 -42.30
CA GLY A 513 34.84 2.52 -42.37
C GLY A 513 33.53 2.97 -41.74
N VAL A 514 32.78 2.09 -41.06
CA VAL A 514 31.53 2.43 -40.37
C VAL A 514 31.74 2.41 -38.86
N ARG A 515 31.59 3.58 -38.24
CA ARG A 515 31.79 3.74 -36.79
C ARG A 515 30.45 3.68 -36.06
N LEU A 516 30.44 3.03 -34.91
CA LEU A 516 29.34 3.12 -33.94
C LEU A 516 29.40 4.51 -33.27
N GLY A 517 28.28 5.23 -33.25
CA GLY A 517 28.18 6.56 -32.64
C GLY A 517 27.96 6.53 -31.13
N GLU A 518 27.22 5.55 -30.62
CA GLU A 518 26.88 5.42 -29.20
C GLU A 518 26.86 3.95 -28.76
N MET A 519 27.45 3.66 -27.60
CA MET A 519 27.32 2.36 -26.94
C MET A 519 26.96 2.60 -25.47
N THR A 520 25.81 2.10 -25.02
CA THR A 520 25.35 2.22 -23.64
C THR A 520 25.24 0.85 -23.00
N VAL A 521 25.74 0.72 -21.77
CA VAL A 521 25.59 -0.53 -21.02
C VAL A 521 25.09 -0.24 -19.62
N GLU A 522 23.86 -0.64 -19.33
CA GLU A 522 23.17 -0.38 -18.07
C GLU A 522 22.83 -1.71 -17.40
N TYR A 523 23.00 -1.84 -16.09
CA TYR A 523 22.59 -3.04 -15.32
C TYR A 523 23.20 -4.38 -15.79
N SER A 524 24.04 -4.39 -16.84
CA SER A 524 24.63 -5.59 -17.41
C SER A 524 25.78 -6.08 -16.54
N VAL A 525 25.91 -7.40 -16.45
CA VAL A 525 26.95 -8.07 -15.68
C VAL A 525 28.14 -8.29 -16.60
N PHE A 526 29.26 -7.68 -16.24
CA PHE A 526 30.56 -7.97 -16.80
C PHE A 526 31.41 -8.61 -15.71
N GLU A 527 32.32 -9.48 -16.09
CA GLU A 527 33.39 -9.91 -15.19
C GLU A 527 34.35 -8.72 -14.87
N GLN A 528 34.97 -8.74 -13.68
CA GLN A 528 35.21 -7.61 -12.75
C GLN A 528 36.08 -6.38 -13.15
N ASP A 529 36.63 -6.23 -14.35
CA ASP A 529 37.82 -5.36 -14.55
C ASP A 529 37.62 -3.88 -15.01
N TRP A 530 36.41 -3.33 -15.11
CA TRP A 530 36.17 -2.09 -15.92
C TRP A 530 35.75 -0.80 -15.17
N VAL A 531 35.27 -0.87 -13.91
CA VAL A 531 34.71 0.28 -13.14
C VAL A 531 35.75 1.38 -12.81
N VAL A 532 37.05 1.07 -12.93
CA VAL A 532 38.17 1.93 -12.52
C VAL A 532 38.31 3.20 -13.38
N ARG A 533 37.67 3.29 -14.56
CA ARG A 533 37.92 4.37 -15.54
C ARG A 533 36.95 5.57 -15.49
N LEU A 534 35.83 5.51 -14.77
CA LEU A 534 34.76 6.54 -14.79
C LEU A 534 34.75 7.52 -13.60
N GLN A 535 35.56 7.30 -12.55
CA GLN A 535 35.46 8.01 -11.25
C GLN A 535 36.15 9.40 -11.15
N SER A 536 36.56 10.04 -12.24
CA SER A 536 37.47 11.21 -12.20
C SER A 536 36.85 12.62 -12.30
N ALA A 537 35.52 12.82 -12.20
CA ALA A 537 34.87 14.04 -12.73
C ALA A 537 34.06 14.98 -11.80
N VAL A 538 33.95 14.82 -10.47
CA VAL A 538 33.10 15.74 -9.65
C VAL A 538 33.73 16.09 -8.28
N ASP A 539 33.81 17.39 -7.95
CA ASP A 539 34.46 17.93 -6.73
C ASP A 539 33.52 18.88 -5.95
N ILE A 540 32.72 18.33 -5.03
CA ILE A 540 31.98 19.06 -3.98
C ILE A 540 32.22 18.32 -2.65
N ARG A 541 32.69 19.01 -1.60
CA ARG A 541 33.08 18.39 -0.32
C ARG A 541 32.24 18.91 0.86
N LEU A 542 31.47 18.01 1.47
CA LEU A 542 30.79 18.21 2.76
C LEU A 542 31.73 17.81 3.92
N PRO A 543 31.58 18.34 5.15
CA PRO A 543 32.30 17.82 6.31
C PRO A 543 32.00 16.32 6.57
N PRO A 544 32.96 15.53 7.04
CA PRO A 544 32.79 14.08 7.17
C PRO A 544 31.74 13.70 8.22
N GLU A 545 31.52 14.52 9.25
CA GLU A 545 30.50 14.26 10.28
C GLU A 545 29.07 14.42 9.73
N ILE A 546 28.85 15.45 8.91
CA ILE A 546 27.57 15.68 8.24
C ILE A 546 27.30 14.57 7.23
N LEU A 547 28.33 14.19 6.48
CA LEU A 547 28.22 13.14 5.48
C LEU A 547 27.97 11.76 6.11
N ALA A 548 28.63 11.47 7.23
CA ALA A 548 28.36 10.30 8.07
C ALA A 548 26.91 10.28 8.58
N PHE A 549 26.43 11.39 9.12
CA PHE A 549 25.03 11.49 9.59
C PHE A 549 24.03 11.29 8.44
N ILE A 550 24.31 11.84 7.26
CA ILE A 550 23.50 11.59 6.05
C ILE A 550 23.50 10.10 5.74
N PHE A 551 24.64 9.41 5.80
CA PHE A 551 24.70 7.96 5.57
C PHE A 551 23.94 7.15 6.62
N GLU A 552 23.93 7.57 7.89
CA GLU A 552 23.14 6.90 8.93
C GLU A 552 21.64 7.04 8.67
N LEU A 553 21.18 8.24 8.30
CA LEU A 553 19.79 8.47 7.90
C LEU A 553 19.43 7.67 6.65
N TRP A 554 20.30 7.67 5.64
CA TRP A 554 20.11 6.87 4.42
C TRP A 554 20.09 5.38 4.71
N ARG A 555 20.90 4.88 5.64
CA ARG A 555 20.86 3.49 6.07
C ARG A 555 19.54 3.15 6.75
N ALA A 556 18.97 4.06 7.54
CA ALA A 556 17.67 3.86 8.19
C ALA A 556 16.51 3.87 7.18
N ILE A 557 16.58 4.72 6.15
CA ILE A 557 15.53 4.88 5.13
C ILE A 557 15.64 3.82 4.03
N SER A 558 16.87 3.50 3.62
CA SER A 558 17.19 2.55 2.56
C SER A 558 18.30 1.59 3.03
N PRO A 559 17.95 0.67 3.96
CA PRO A 559 18.87 -0.38 4.37
C PRO A 559 19.19 -1.28 3.17
N VAL A 560 20.26 -2.07 3.28
CA VAL A 560 20.59 -3.08 2.27
C VAL A 560 19.64 -4.26 2.41
N THR A 561 18.35 -4.05 2.17
CA THR A 561 17.34 -5.11 2.20
C THR A 561 16.84 -5.29 0.77
N GLY A 562 17.26 -6.38 0.14
CA GLY A 562 16.65 -6.86 -1.08
C GLY A 562 15.26 -7.36 -0.76
N ASP A 563 14.27 -6.82 -1.47
CA ASP A 563 12.95 -7.45 -1.51
C ASP A 563 13.15 -8.88 -2.03
N PRO A 564 12.83 -9.92 -1.23
CA PRO A 564 12.99 -11.31 -1.67
C PRO A 564 12.18 -11.65 -2.91
N SER A 565 11.16 -10.86 -3.26
CA SER A 565 10.39 -11.03 -4.49
C SER A 565 11.21 -10.68 -5.75
N HIS A 566 12.28 -9.90 -5.61
CA HIS A 566 13.15 -9.43 -6.71
C HIS A 566 14.47 -10.21 -6.81
N SER A 567 14.55 -11.39 -6.19
CA SER A 567 15.77 -12.19 -5.94
C SER A 567 16.56 -12.68 -7.18
N GLY A 568 16.21 -12.25 -8.39
CA GLY A 568 16.90 -12.62 -9.63
C GLY A 568 17.90 -11.58 -10.15
N SER A 569 17.92 -10.35 -9.62
CA SER A 569 18.71 -9.27 -10.21
C SER A 569 19.79 -8.73 -9.26
N ASN A 570 20.98 -8.48 -9.79
CA ASN A 570 22.07 -7.76 -9.09
C ASN A 570 21.68 -6.29 -8.73
N GLN A 571 20.42 -5.88 -8.90
CA GLN A 571 19.92 -4.53 -8.62
C GLN A 571 19.73 -4.21 -7.14
N VAL A 572 19.80 -5.22 -6.25
CA VAL A 572 19.59 -5.05 -4.79
C VAL A 572 20.41 -3.89 -4.19
N PHE A 573 21.58 -3.56 -4.77
CA PHE A 573 22.47 -2.53 -4.24
C PHE A 573 22.24 -1.14 -4.81
N LYS A 574 21.54 -0.99 -5.95
CA LYS A 574 21.47 0.28 -6.69
C LYS A 574 20.69 1.38 -5.95
N ASN A 575 19.76 1.00 -5.08
CA ASN A 575 18.94 1.93 -4.32
C ASN A 575 19.37 2.05 -2.85
N THR A 576 20.49 1.43 -2.46
CA THR A 576 20.95 1.40 -1.07
C THR A 576 21.97 2.49 -0.78
N TRP A 577 22.21 2.79 0.50
CA TRP A 577 23.28 3.71 0.91
C TRP A 577 24.67 3.29 0.39
N LEU A 578 24.89 2.00 0.09
CA LEU A 578 26.14 1.54 -0.52
C LEU A 578 26.38 2.14 -1.91
N ALA A 579 25.34 2.37 -2.72
CA ALA A 579 25.50 3.06 -4.00
C ALA A 579 25.97 4.51 -3.80
N VAL A 580 25.45 5.16 -2.77
CA VAL A 580 25.73 6.56 -2.44
C VAL A 580 27.20 6.76 -2.03
N ILE A 581 27.82 5.80 -1.34
CA ILE A 581 29.23 5.93 -0.94
C ILE A 581 30.20 5.78 -2.13
N HIS A 582 29.75 5.27 -3.27
CA HIS A 582 30.57 5.14 -4.48
C HIS A 582 30.64 6.42 -5.32
N VAL A 583 29.91 7.48 -4.96
CA VAL A 583 29.87 8.76 -5.70
C VAL A 583 31.25 9.36 -5.93
N CYS A 584 32.10 9.41 -4.88
CA CYS A 584 33.49 9.84 -5.01
C CYS A 584 34.38 9.22 -3.92
N PRO A 585 35.73 9.26 -4.06
CA PRO A 585 36.65 8.71 -3.07
C PRO A 585 36.46 9.27 -1.65
N TYR A 586 36.14 10.56 -1.53
CA TYR A 586 35.93 11.20 -0.23
C TYR A 586 34.71 10.65 0.53
N TRP A 587 33.60 10.42 -0.18
CA TRP A 587 32.39 9.82 0.40
C TRP A 587 32.64 8.39 0.84
N ARG A 588 33.35 7.63 -0.01
CA ARG A 588 33.79 6.27 0.29
C ARG A 588 34.67 6.21 1.53
N THR A 589 35.70 7.06 1.60
CA THR A 589 36.61 7.11 2.76
C THR A 589 35.85 7.49 4.03
N THR A 590 34.95 8.48 3.96
CA THR A 590 34.13 8.88 5.11
C THR A 590 33.25 7.75 5.61
N ALA A 591 32.58 7.04 4.70
CA ALA A 591 31.75 5.90 5.04
C ALA A 591 32.55 4.72 5.62
N ILE A 592 33.70 4.38 5.03
CA ILE A 592 34.59 3.31 5.50
C ILE A 592 35.07 3.59 6.93
N LEU A 593 35.38 4.85 7.26
CA LEU A 593 35.81 5.24 8.60
C LEU A 593 34.67 5.27 9.63
N HIS A 594 33.41 5.30 9.18
CA HIS A 594 32.24 5.35 10.05
C HIS A 594 31.72 3.95 10.39
N THR A 595 32.35 3.30 11.38
CA THR A 595 32.14 1.88 11.76
C THR A 595 30.66 1.50 11.97
N VAL A 596 29.85 2.40 12.52
CA VAL A 596 28.41 2.16 12.79
C VAL A 596 27.65 1.77 11.51
N LEU A 597 28.02 2.29 10.33
CA LEU A 597 27.32 1.98 9.08
C LEU A 597 27.42 0.48 8.72
N TRP A 598 28.48 -0.18 9.18
CA TRP A 598 28.85 -1.54 8.84
C TRP A 598 28.39 -2.57 9.89
N THR A 599 27.70 -2.14 10.96
CA THR A 599 27.25 -3.05 12.04
C THR A 599 25.99 -3.83 11.71
N THR A 600 25.23 -3.42 10.70
CA THR A 600 23.97 -4.07 10.32
C THR A 600 24.20 -4.96 9.10
N ILE A 601 24.15 -6.27 9.31
CA ILE A 601 24.38 -7.28 8.28
C ILE A 601 23.05 -7.94 7.95
N THR A 602 22.51 -7.64 6.78
CA THR A 602 21.23 -8.17 6.30
C THR A 602 21.41 -9.45 5.46
N ARG A 603 20.30 -10.08 5.09
CA ARG A 603 20.26 -11.31 4.29
C ARG A 603 21.05 -11.17 3.00
N ASP A 604 20.89 -10.08 2.28
CA ASP A 604 21.53 -9.87 0.98
C ASP A 604 23.03 -9.61 1.09
N ILE A 605 23.46 -9.05 2.22
CA ILE A 605 24.88 -8.94 2.56
C ILE A 605 25.43 -10.33 2.87
N LEU A 606 24.72 -11.13 3.67
CA LEU A 606 25.14 -12.49 4.02
C LEU A 606 25.24 -13.37 2.80
N ALA A 607 24.28 -13.31 1.88
CA ALA A 607 24.28 -14.05 0.62
C ALA A 607 25.57 -13.87 -0.22
N ARG A 608 26.40 -12.87 0.09
CA ARG A 608 27.67 -12.56 -0.56
C ARG A 608 28.82 -12.59 0.44
N ALA A 609 29.51 -13.73 0.53
CA ALA A 609 30.59 -13.96 1.51
C ALA A 609 31.65 -12.85 1.52
N GLU A 610 32.05 -12.33 0.35
CA GLU A 610 33.01 -11.21 0.25
C GLU A 610 32.49 -9.92 0.87
N LEU A 611 31.22 -9.59 0.62
CA LEU A 611 30.60 -8.39 1.16
C LEU A 611 30.37 -8.53 2.67
N CYS A 612 29.96 -9.72 3.13
CA CYS A 612 29.90 -10.04 4.54
C CYS A 612 31.27 -9.83 5.21
N ASN A 613 32.35 -10.35 4.63
CA ASN A 613 33.71 -10.14 5.14
C ASN A 613 34.11 -8.66 5.19
N LEU A 614 33.71 -7.85 4.20
CA LEU A 614 33.93 -6.40 4.22
C LEU A 614 33.17 -5.71 5.36
N PHE A 615 31.91 -6.06 5.59
CA PHE A 615 31.12 -5.54 6.71
C PHE A 615 31.74 -5.93 8.05
N LEU A 616 32.17 -7.18 8.19
CA LEU A 616 32.87 -7.68 9.38
C LEU A 616 34.21 -6.95 9.60
N GLN A 617 34.96 -6.69 8.54
CA GLN A 617 36.23 -5.96 8.59
C GLN A 617 36.02 -4.49 9.00
N TYR A 618 35.08 -3.77 8.38
CA TYR A 618 34.89 -2.33 8.61
C TYR A 618 34.09 -2.01 9.89
N SER A 619 33.27 -2.95 10.38
CA SER A 619 32.65 -2.82 11.70
C SER A 619 33.67 -2.92 12.84
N GLY A 620 34.83 -3.54 12.61
CA GLY A 620 35.92 -3.63 13.59
C GLY A 620 35.50 -4.38 14.85
N ALA A 621 35.56 -3.72 16.02
CA ALA A 621 35.13 -4.29 17.30
C ALA A 621 33.68 -3.90 17.69
N ALA A 622 32.96 -3.20 16.81
CA ALA A 622 31.59 -2.78 17.09
C ALA A 622 30.64 -3.99 17.15
N LEU A 623 29.60 -3.86 17.98
CA LEU A 623 28.55 -4.86 18.12
C LEU A 623 27.73 -4.98 16.83
N LEU A 624 27.39 -6.20 16.45
CA LEU A 624 26.70 -6.50 15.20
C LEU A 624 25.21 -6.74 15.40
N ASP A 625 24.41 -6.22 14.47
CA ASP A 625 23.00 -6.57 14.29
C ASP A 625 22.87 -7.35 12.98
N VAL A 626 22.59 -8.65 13.08
CA VAL A 626 22.56 -9.57 11.95
C VAL A 626 21.11 -9.98 11.68
N ASP A 627 20.60 -9.68 10.49
CA ASP A 627 19.34 -10.23 9.97
C ASP A 627 19.66 -11.18 8.81
N ALA A 628 19.68 -12.47 9.08
CA ALA A 628 19.92 -13.51 8.09
C ALA A 628 18.74 -13.77 7.14
N GLY A 629 17.54 -13.26 7.45
CA GLY A 629 16.31 -13.54 6.69
C GLY A 629 16.18 -15.03 6.32
N LEU A 630 15.66 -15.31 5.12
CA LEU A 630 15.53 -16.66 4.54
C LEU A 630 16.79 -17.06 3.76
N ALA A 631 17.96 -17.10 4.40
CA ALA A 631 19.18 -17.51 3.70
C ALA A 631 19.13 -19.01 3.37
N GLN A 632 19.06 -19.36 2.08
CA GLN A 632 19.11 -20.76 1.63
C GLN A 632 20.46 -21.40 1.98
N ASP A 633 21.54 -20.60 1.99
CA ASP A 633 22.90 -21.04 2.33
C ASP A 633 23.29 -20.71 3.78
N LEU A 634 22.30 -20.60 4.68
CA LEU A 634 22.54 -20.29 6.09
C LEU A 634 23.64 -21.15 6.74
N PRO A 635 23.81 -22.47 6.48
CA PRO A 635 24.92 -23.24 7.04
C PRO A 635 26.31 -22.68 6.71
N MET A 636 26.50 -22.19 5.48
CA MET A 636 27.78 -21.58 5.06
C MET A 636 28.01 -20.25 5.78
N PHE A 637 26.98 -19.43 5.92
CA PHE A 637 27.11 -18.13 6.58
C PHE A 637 27.24 -18.24 8.09
N ILE A 638 26.62 -19.26 8.71
CA ILE A 638 26.83 -19.54 10.13
C ILE A 638 28.30 -19.86 10.40
N HIS A 639 29.01 -20.52 9.48
CA HIS A 639 30.45 -20.72 9.65
C HIS A 639 31.25 -19.41 9.63
N ILE A 640 30.82 -18.40 8.86
CA ILE A 640 31.45 -17.08 8.89
C ILE A 640 31.10 -16.36 10.21
N LEU A 641 29.80 -16.34 10.54
CA LEU A 641 29.29 -15.68 11.73
C LEU A 641 29.74 -16.36 13.04
N SER A 642 30.07 -17.65 13.04
CA SER A 642 30.51 -18.38 14.24
C SER A 642 31.78 -17.78 14.85
N HIS A 643 32.66 -17.23 14.03
CA HIS A 643 33.87 -16.53 14.46
C HIS A 643 33.55 -15.16 15.11
N GLU A 644 32.38 -14.61 14.81
CA GLU A 644 31.97 -13.25 15.20
C GLU A 644 30.84 -13.24 16.23
N MET A 645 30.35 -14.42 16.65
CA MET A 645 29.26 -14.56 17.64
C MET A 645 29.53 -13.73 18.90
N HIS A 646 30.77 -13.68 19.38
CA HIS A 646 31.14 -12.96 20.60
C HIS A 646 30.77 -11.46 20.59
N ARG A 647 30.57 -10.85 19.42
CA ARG A 647 30.14 -9.45 19.26
C ARG A 647 28.78 -9.27 18.59
N ILE A 648 28.06 -10.35 18.28
CA ILE A 648 26.69 -10.26 17.76
C ILE A 648 25.76 -9.89 18.92
N ARG A 649 25.12 -8.73 18.79
CA ARG A 649 24.16 -8.19 19.74
C ARG A 649 22.73 -8.59 19.39
N ARG A 650 22.39 -8.57 18.10
CA ARG A 650 21.06 -8.97 17.61
C ARG A 650 21.23 -9.98 16.49
N LEU A 651 20.52 -11.10 16.55
CA LEU A 651 20.49 -12.09 15.49
C LEU A 651 19.03 -12.42 15.15
N LYS A 652 18.63 -12.11 13.92
CA LYS A 652 17.33 -12.45 13.34
C LYS A 652 17.55 -13.44 12.21
N THR A 653 16.81 -14.54 12.20
CA THR A 653 16.94 -15.57 11.18
C THR A 653 15.58 -16.18 10.87
N ARG A 654 15.35 -16.50 9.60
CA ARG A 654 14.12 -17.16 9.15
C ARG A 654 14.42 -18.46 8.43
N ILE A 655 13.68 -19.53 8.76
CA ILE A 655 13.85 -20.85 8.16
C ILE A 655 12.67 -21.12 7.20
N ASP A 656 12.97 -21.40 5.92
CA ASP A 656 11.99 -21.91 4.94
C ASP A 656 12.19 -23.43 4.81
N PRO A 657 11.29 -24.26 5.36
CA PRO A 657 11.45 -25.72 5.30
C PRO A 657 11.09 -26.31 3.92
N TYR A 658 10.39 -25.58 3.04
CA TYR A 658 9.79 -26.15 1.83
C TYR A 658 10.66 -25.98 0.58
N ARG A 659 11.43 -24.88 0.48
CA ARG A 659 12.19 -24.60 -0.75
C ARG A 659 13.31 -25.59 -1.07
N GLN A 660 13.81 -26.37 -0.11
CA GLN A 660 15.02 -27.18 -0.31
C GLN A 660 14.78 -28.64 -0.71
N GLY A 661 13.53 -29.12 -0.76
CA GLY A 661 13.21 -30.50 -1.16
C GLY A 661 13.90 -31.60 -0.32
N ARG A 662 14.62 -31.23 0.75
CA ARG A 662 15.37 -32.09 1.67
C ARG A 662 15.26 -31.50 3.07
N VAL A 663 14.78 -32.29 4.03
CA VAL A 663 14.55 -31.91 5.44
C VAL A 663 15.85 -31.70 6.24
N ALA A 664 17.02 -32.02 5.67
CA ALA A 664 18.30 -32.03 6.39
C ALA A 664 18.91 -30.65 6.78
N PRO A 665 18.81 -29.55 6.01
CA PRO A 665 19.64 -28.36 6.23
C PRO A 665 19.26 -27.51 7.45
N SER A 666 17.99 -27.53 7.84
CA SER A 666 17.49 -26.78 9.00
C SER A 666 18.00 -27.34 10.33
N MET A 667 18.20 -28.66 10.43
CA MET A 667 18.88 -29.28 11.58
C MET A 667 20.36 -28.89 11.64
N THR A 668 21.02 -28.73 10.50
CA THR A 668 22.42 -28.29 10.46
C THR A 668 22.58 -26.91 11.05
N VAL A 669 21.72 -25.95 10.70
CA VAL A 669 21.74 -24.57 11.25
C VAL A 669 21.67 -24.58 12.77
N VAL A 670 20.70 -25.32 13.31
CA VAL A 670 20.42 -25.35 14.74
C VAL A 670 21.50 -26.11 15.51
N ASN A 671 21.98 -27.23 14.96
CA ASN A 671 23.12 -27.94 15.54
C ASN A 671 24.38 -27.07 15.52
N THR A 672 24.61 -26.34 14.42
CA THR A 672 25.77 -25.44 14.31
C THR A 672 25.64 -24.32 15.34
N LEU A 673 24.47 -23.70 15.52
CA LEU A 673 24.26 -22.72 16.60
C LEU A 673 24.49 -23.34 17.99
N GLY A 674 24.11 -24.59 18.19
CA GLY A 674 24.37 -25.33 19.43
C GLY A 674 25.85 -25.60 19.69
N ASP A 675 26.66 -25.78 18.65
CA ASP A 675 28.10 -26.07 18.75
C ASP A 675 28.98 -24.82 18.92
N ILE A 676 28.42 -23.61 18.76
CA ILE A 676 29.22 -22.37 18.80
C ILE A 676 29.53 -21.94 20.25
N ALA A 677 30.69 -21.29 20.39
CA ALA A 677 31.16 -20.61 21.60
C ALA A 677 30.07 -19.72 22.24
N PRO A 678 30.14 -19.49 23.57
CA PRO A 678 29.20 -18.63 24.27
C PRO A 678 29.08 -17.27 23.57
N VAL A 679 27.85 -16.74 23.54
CA VAL A 679 27.50 -15.50 22.85
C VAL A 679 27.25 -14.40 23.89
N PRO A 680 28.28 -13.92 24.62
CA PRO A 680 28.11 -13.12 25.83
C PRO A 680 27.50 -11.74 25.59
N GLN A 681 27.45 -11.26 24.35
CA GLN A 681 26.93 -9.94 23.99
C GLN A 681 25.54 -9.98 23.32
N MET A 682 24.97 -11.18 23.10
CA MET A 682 23.68 -11.31 22.42
C MET A 682 22.55 -10.83 23.33
N GLN A 683 21.92 -9.74 22.91
CA GLN A 683 20.81 -9.12 23.61
C GLN A 683 19.47 -9.49 22.99
N HIS A 684 19.38 -9.70 21.67
CA HIS A 684 18.13 -10.08 21.01
C HIS A 684 18.33 -11.24 20.05
N PHE A 685 17.47 -12.24 20.13
CA PHE A 685 17.47 -13.41 19.26
C PHE A 685 16.08 -13.62 18.66
N GLU A 686 15.96 -13.56 17.33
CA GLU A 686 14.73 -13.86 16.59
C GLU A 686 14.96 -15.07 15.67
N LEU A 687 14.12 -16.08 15.82
CA LEU A 687 14.09 -17.26 14.96
C LEU A 687 12.65 -17.53 14.54
N ALA A 688 12.33 -17.32 13.26
CA ALA A 688 10.99 -17.56 12.73
C ALA A 688 11.01 -18.60 11.61
N GLN A 689 9.97 -19.42 11.50
CA GLN A 689 9.75 -20.24 10.32
C GLN A 689 8.82 -19.50 9.34
N GLU A 690 9.20 -19.36 8.06
CA GLU A 690 8.32 -18.74 7.07
C GLU A 690 7.12 -19.66 6.81
N TYR A 691 5.91 -19.16 7.09
CA TYR A 691 4.70 -19.80 6.64
C TYR A 691 4.42 -19.40 5.21
N ARG A 692 4.31 -20.39 4.33
CA ARG A 692 3.50 -20.24 3.14
C ARG A 692 2.24 -21.02 3.38
N PRO A 693 1.07 -20.38 3.44
CA PRO A 693 -0.19 -21.08 3.28
C PRO A 693 -0.05 -21.83 1.95
N LEU A 694 0.16 -23.14 2.02
CA LEU A 694 0.10 -23.97 0.84
C LEU A 694 -1.38 -23.95 0.45
N GLU A 695 -1.73 -23.12 -0.53
CA GLU A 695 -3.08 -22.99 -1.09
C GLU A 695 -3.62 -24.31 -1.66
N THR A 696 -2.86 -25.41 -1.60
CA THR A 696 -3.32 -26.75 -1.96
C THR A 696 -4.31 -27.25 -0.91
N PRO A 697 -5.62 -27.26 -1.21
CA PRO A 697 -6.63 -27.79 -0.29
C PRO A 697 -6.40 -29.30 -0.17
N GLY A 698 -6.09 -29.79 1.04
CA GLY A 698 -5.95 -31.22 1.32
C GLY A 698 -4.55 -31.74 1.66
N ALA A 699 -3.53 -30.89 1.79
CA ALA A 699 -2.27 -31.32 2.41
C ALA A 699 -2.50 -31.57 3.92
N PRO A 700 -2.15 -32.74 4.48
CA PRO A 700 -2.37 -33.04 5.88
C PRO A 700 -1.52 -32.12 6.78
N ASN A 701 -2.16 -31.44 7.73
CA ASN A 701 -1.53 -30.53 8.71
C ASN A 701 -0.38 -31.18 9.51
N ASP A 702 -0.34 -32.51 9.60
CA ASP A 702 0.66 -33.26 10.36
C ASP A 702 2.07 -33.26 9.73
N LEU A 703 2.22 -32.93 8.44
CA LEU A 703 3.54 -32.86 7.79
C LEU A 703 4.30 -31.54 8.05
N LEU A 704 3.73 -30.61 8.84
CA LEU A 704 4.20 -29.23 8.93
C LEU A 704 5.05 -28.91 10.16
N SER A 705 5.20 -29.80 11.15
CA SER A 705 6.01 -29.49 12.34
C SER A 705 7.48 -29.89 12.14
N PHE A 706 8.26 -29.00 11.55
CA PHE A 706 9.72 -29.07 11.70
C PHE A 706 10.07 -28.82 13.17
N ARG A 707 10.50 -29.86 13.90
CA ARG A 707 10.79 -29.75 15.34
C ARG A 707 12.28 -29.65 15.58
N ILE A 708 12.72 -28.47 15.98
CA ILE A 708 14.00 -28.30 16.65
C ILE A 708 13.95 -29.10 17.96
N PRO A 709 14.89 -30.03 18.24
CA PRO A 709 14.92 -30.69 19.54
C PRO A 709 15.09 -29.66 20.66
N SER A 710 14.20 -29.66 21.65
CA SER A 710 14.22 -28.68 22.76
C SER A 710 15.59 -28.62 23.45
N ARG A 711 16.31 -29.74 23.54
CA ARG A 711 17.67 -29.79 24.11
C ARG A 711 18.64 -28.86 23.40
N THR A 712 18.57 -28.76 22.07
CA THR A 712 19.46 -27.90 21.29
C THR A 712 19.12 -26.44 21.53
N MET A 713 17.83 -26.09 21.55
CA MET A 713 17.39 -24.73 21.86
C MET A 713 17.81 -24.32 23.27
N ASN A 714 17.67 -25.21 24.26
CA ASN A 714 18.09 -24.94 25.64
C ASN A 714 19.59 -24.70 25.76
N HIS A 715 20.38 -25.47 25.02
CA HIS A 715 21.83 -25.26 24.97
C HIS A 715 22.15 -23.86 24.42
N ILE A 716 21.52 -23.47 23.30
CA ILE A 716 21.67 -22.16 22.69
C ILE A 716 21.29 -21.05 23.68
N LEU A 717 20.11 -21.13 24.31
CA LEU A 717 19.64 -20.12 25.26
C LEU A 717 20.53 -20.03 26.50
N SER A 718 21.00 -21.17 27.03
CA SER A 718 21.90 -21.19 28.19
C SER A 718 23.26 -20.54 27.93
N SER A 719 23.66 -20.42 26.66
CA SER A 719 24.91 -19.76 26.26
C SER A 719 24.80 -18.23 26.17
N MET A 720 23.58 -17.68 26.25
CA MET A 720 23.27 -16.26 26.05
C MET A 720 22.92 -15.56 27.37
N ALA A 721 23.92 -15.36 28.24
CA ALA A 721 23.71 -14.79 29.57
C ALA A 721 23.11 -13.36 29.57
N THR A 722 23.27 -12.61 28.48
CA THR A 722 22.81 -11.21 28.34
C THR A 722 21.55 -11.07 27.47
N LEU A 723 20.85 -12.19 27.19
CA LEU A 723 19.66 -12.18 26.35
C LEU A 723 18.53 -11.39 27.03
N HIS A 724 18.14 -10.29 26.40
CA HIS A 724 17.04 -9.44 26.85
C HIS A 724 15.79 -9.65 26.01
N GLY A 725 15.90 -9.96 24.72
CA GLY A 725 14.76 -10.18 23.83
C GLY A 725 14.83 -11.52 23.11
N LEU A 726 13.75 -12.28 23.15
CA LEU A 726 13.63 -13.58 22.48
C LEU A 726 12.34 -13.62 21.67
N HIS A 727 12.44 -13.81 20.36
CA HIS A 727 11.32 -13.97 19.47
C HIS A 727 11.42 -15.32 18.73
N LEU A 728 10.50 -16.24 18.99
CA LEU A 728 10.43 -17.53 18.35
C LEU A 728 9.10 -17.71 17.64
N CYS A 729 9.11 -17.99 16.35
CA CYS A 729 7.90 -18.29 15.58
C CYS A 729 8.02 -19.69 14.97
N ARG A 730 7.08 -20.57 15.31
CA ARG A 730 6.91 -21.94 14.79
C ARG A 730 8.09 -22.85 15.09
N THR A 731 8.76 -22.63 16.21
CA THR A 731 9.86 -23.48 16.69
C THR A 731 9.47 -24.25 17.96
N SER A 732 10.43 -24.94 18.59
CA SER A 732 10.24 -25.47 19.94
C SER A 732 10.77 -24.49 20.98
N PHE A 733 10.17 -24.53 22.17
CA PHE A 733 10.57 -23.72 23.33
C PHE A 733 10.44 -24.55 24.61
N SER A 734 11.41 -24.44 25.51
CA SER A 734 11.38 -25.08 26.83
C SER A 734 11.14 -24.02 27.90
N TRP A 735 10.03 -24.14 28.62
CA TRP A 735 9.74 -23.23 29.73
C TRP A 735 10.65 -23.42 30.95
N ARG A 736 11.37 -24.54 31.02
CA ARG A 736 12.19 -24.90 32.20
C ARG A 736 13.57 -24.26 32.20
N ASP A 737 14.10 -23.89 31.04
CA ASP A 737 15.51 -23.54 30.85
C ASP A 737 15.69 -22.10 30.35
N ILE A 738 14.87 -21.17 30.87
CA ILE A 738 14.82 -19.78 30.41
C ILE A 738 15.73 -18.90 31.26
N ALA A 739 16.39 -17.94 30.62
CA ALA A 739 17.21 -16.92 31.28
C ALA A 739 16.33 -15.99 32.13
N ASP A 740 16.76 -15.74 33.37
CA ASP A 740 16.07 -14.81 34.28
C ASP A 740 16.26 -13.34 33.87
N THR A 741 17.21 -13.05 32.97
CA THR A 741 17.53 -11.72 32.42
C THR A 741 16.60 -11.25 31.30
N LEU A 742 15.67 -12.11 30.84
CA LEU A 742 14.79 -11.81 29.72
C LEU A 742 13.81 -10.67 30.06
N ARG A 743 13.73 -9.71 29.14
CA ARG A 743 12.83 -8.53 29.20
C ARG A 743 11.74 -8.59 28.14
N GLU A 744 11.98 -9.19 26.99
CA GLU A 744 11.01 -9.31 25.91
C GLU A 744 10.93 -10.78 25.47
N LEU A 745 9.73 -11.35 25.48
CA LEU A 745 9.45 -12.71 25.02
C LEU A 745 8.28 -12.68 24.03
N THR A 746 8.54 -13.02 22.77
CA THR A 746 7.50 -13.23 21.75
C THR A 746 7.57 -14.68 21.28
N LEU A 747 6.49 -15.44 21.47
CA LEU A 747 6.35 -16.80 20.98
C LEU A 747 5.13 -16.87 20.07
N ASP A 748 5.28 -17.40 18.86
CA ASP A 748 4.19 -17.56 17.89
C ASP A 748 4.14 -19.00 17.37
N SER A 749 3.00 -19.69 17.50
CA SER A 749 2.74 -21.03 16.97
C SER A 749 3.82 -22.06 17.35
N VAL A 750 4.41 -21.90 18.53
CA VAL A 750 5.53 -22.71 19.02
C VAL A 750 5.01 -24.06 19.51
N THR A 751 5.55 -25.16 19.00
CA THR A 751 5.20 -26.49 19.51
C THR A 751 5.83 -26.67 20.89
N ALA A 752 5.08 -26.36 21.93
CA ALA A 752 5.48 -26.62 23.29
C ALA A 752 4.93 -28.00 23.71
N HIS A 753 5.80 -28.96 24.02
CA HIS A 753 5.44 -30.12 24.86
C HIS A 753 5.28 -29.72 26.33
N ALA A 754 4.97 -28.45 26.57
CA ALA A 754 4.84 -27.86 27.87
C ALA A 754 3.44 -28.13 28.37
N THR A 755 3.34 -28.47 29.64
CA THR A 755 2.07 -28.37 30.36
C THR A 755 1.76 -26.90 30.66
N PHE A 756 0.51 -26.58 30.93
CA PHE A 756 0.13 -25.23 31.41
C PHE A 756 0.95 -24.84 32.66
N ARG A 757 1.23 -25.82 33.53
CA ARG A 757 2.12 -25.64 34.69
C ARG A 757 3.54 -25.24 34.31
N ASP A 758 4.11 -25.85 33.26
CA ASP A 758 5.45 -25.50 32.80
C ASP A 758 5.51 -24.04 32.34
N VAL A 759 4.45 -23.54 31.66
CA VAL A 759 4.33 -22.13 31.25
C VAL A 759 4.39 -21.20 32.46
N LEU A 760 3.56 -21.45 33.48
CA LEU A 760 3.51 -20.62 34.69
C LEU A 760 4.84 -20.62 35.45
N GLU A 761 5.48 -21.77 35.59
CA GLU A 761 6.77 -21.89 36.27
C GLU A 761 7.90 -21.20 35.48
N GLY A 762 7.85 -21.23 34.15
CA GLY A 762 8.77 -20.49 33.30
C GLY A 762 8.61 -18.98 33.44
N LEU A 763 7.37 -18.48 33.36
CA LEU A 763 7.07 -17.05 33.58
C LEU A 763 7.50 -16.59 34.97
N ARG A 764 7.30 -17.39 36.02
CA ARG A 764 7.74 -17.08 37.39
C ARG A 764 9.25 -16.83 37.51
N ARG A 765 10.06 -17.40 36.63
CA ARG A 765 11.51 -17.20 36.60
C ARG A 765 11.91 -15.91 35.89
N MET A 766 11.07 -15.40 35.00
CA MET A 766 11.31 -14.18 34.21
C MET A 766 10.80 -12.91 34.91
N ARG A 767 11.30 -12.64 36.11
CA ARG A 767 10.85 -11.50 36.93
C ARG A 767 11.11 -10.11 36.30
N PHE A 768 12.04 -10.01 35.35
CA PHE A 768 12.40 -8.76 34.65
C PHE A 768 11.67 -8.57 33.32
N LEU A 769 10.68 -9.43 33.02
CA LEU A 769 9.93 -9.35 31.78
C LEU A 769 9.17 -8.02 31.70
N GLU A 770 9.45 -7.24 30.67
CA GLU A 770 8.81 -5.98 30.30
C GLU A 770 7.77 -6.17 29.18
N LYS A 771 7.99 -7.14 28.28
CA LYS A 771 7.09 -7.47 27.17
C LYS A 771 6.90 -8.99 27.04
N LEU A 772 5.66 -9.44 26.95
CA LEU A 772 5.26 -10.84 26.76
C LEU A 772 4.22 -10.95 25.65
N GLU A 773 4.55 -11.58 24.53
CA GLU A 773 3.62 -11.90 23.45
C GLU A 773 3.57 -13.43 23.26
N LEU A 774 2.41 -14.05 23.45
CA LEU A 774 2.20 -15.49 23.25
C LEU A 774 1.06 -15.68 22.27
N LEU A 775 1.38 -16.03 21.02
CA LEU A 775 0.43 -16.24 19.94
C LEU A 775 0.39 -17.75 19.65
N HIS A 776 -0.71 -18.43 19.93
CA HIS A 776 -0.93 -19.84 19.55
C HIS A 776 0.08 -20.79 20.21
N VAL A 777 0.49 -20.48 21.46
CA VAL A 777 1.55 -21.22 22.20
C VAL A 777 1.04 -21.87 23.47
N ILE A 778 -0.13 -21.46 23.98
CA ILE A 778 -0.58 -21.86 25.31
C ILE A 778 -1.13 -23.29 25.24
N PRO A 779 -0.54 -24.26 25.96
CA PRO A 779 -1.02 -25.63 25.95
C PRO A 779 -2.40 -25.71 26.63
N PRO A 780 -3.21 -26.73 26.27
CA PRO A 780 -4.43 -27.01 27.01
C PRO A 780 -4.10 -27.31 28.47
N GLU A 781 -4.98 -26.90 29.37
CA GLU A 781 -4.84 -27.18 30.79
C GLU A 781 -4.83 -28.69 31.05
N ASP A 782 -3.92 -29.14 31.93
CA ASP A 782 -3.91 -30.53 32.38
C ASP A 782 -5.26 -30.84 33.07
N GLU A 783 -5.76 -32.08 33.05
CA GLU A 783 -7.02 -32.48 33.72
C GLU A 783 -7.01 -32.31 35.27
N GLY A 784 -5.98 -31.67 35.85
CA GLY A 784 -5.88 -31.34 37.27
C GLY A 784 -6.67 -30.09 37.67
N HIS A 785 -6.83 -29.89 38.98
CA HIS A 785 -7.61 -28.77 39.54
C HIS A 785 -6.97 -27.39 39.23
N PRO A 786 -7.59 -26.55 38.36
CA PRO A 786 -7.07 -25.25 37.90
C PRO A 786 -6.76 -24.26 39.01
N GLU A 787 -7.61 -24.27 40.04
CA GLU A 787 -7.59 -23.31 41.15
C GLU A 787 -6.34 -23.41 42.04
N SER A 788 -5.50 -24.42 41.83
CA SER A 788 -4.33 -24.69 42.67
C SER A 788 -3.02 -24.06 42.16
N TYR A 789 -3.00 -23.49 40.96
CA TYR A 789 -1.76 -22.90 40.43
C TYR A 789 -1.44 -21.55 41.10
N PRO A 790 -0.17 -21.33 41.52
CA PRO A 790 0.23 -20.09 42.17
C PRO A 790 0.19 -18.92 41.19
N ILE A 791 -0.11 -17.72 41.71
CA ILE A 791 -0.01 -16.46 40.97
C ILE A 791 1.46 -16.19 40.63
N VAL A 792 1.69 -15.79 39.39
CA VAL A 792 2.97 -15.41 38.80
C VAL A 792 3.08 -13.89 38.83
N HIS A 793 3.96 -13.36 39.70
CA HIS A 793 4.19 -11.93 39.81
C HIS A 793 5.24 -11.47 38.79
N LEU A 794 4.83 -10.59 37.86
CA LEU A 794 5.67 -9.98 36.82
C LEU A 794 5.68 -8.45 37.00
N PRO A 795 6.41 -7.93 38.00
CA PRO A 795 6.32 -6.52 38.42
C PRO A 795 6.86 -5.51 37.40
N HIS A 796 7.54 -5.96 36.35
CA HIS A 796 8.08 -5.09 35.30
C HIS A 796 7.30 -5.17 33.99
N LEU A 797 6.28 -6.03 33.90
CA LEU A 797 5.55 -6.29 32.66
C LEU A 797 4.73 -5.06 32.27
N ARG A 798 5.05 -4.49 31.11
CA ARG A 798 4.45 -3.28 30.53
C ARG A 798 3.64 -3.55 29.27
N ASP A 799 3.91 -4.66 28.58
CA ASP A 799 3.18 -5.10 27.40
C ASP A 799 2.90 -6.61 27.48
N LEU A 800 1.63 -6.99 27.55
CA LEU A 800 1.17 -8.39 27.59
C LEU A 800 0.22 -8.65 26.43
N HIS A 801 0.65 -9.41 25.43
CA HIS A 801 -0.18 -9.88 24.32
C HIS A 801 -0.39 -11.40 24.42
N LEU A 802 -1.63 -11.87 24.54
CA LEU A 802 -1.96 -13.30 24.46
C LEU A 802 -2.92 -13.52 23.29
N ASP A 803 -2.69 -14.49 22.43
CA ASP A 803 -3.54 -14.81 21.27
C ASP A 803 -3.58 -16.33 21.06
N ASP A 804 -4.71 -16.87 20.63
CA ASP A 804 -4.95 -18.31 20.40
C ASP A 804 -5.87 -18.50 19.18
N ASP A 805 -5.38 -19.15 18.12
CA ASP A 805 -5.97 -19.18 16.76
C ASP A 805 -6.92 -20.36 16.54
N GLY A 806 -7.14 -21.22 17.54
CA GLY A 806 -7.86 -22.46 17.30
C GLY A 806 -8.69 -23.00 18.46
N TYR A 807 -9.98 -23.27 18.18
CA TYR A 807 -10.96 -24.22 18.76
C TYR A 807 -11.04 -24.49 20.29
N VAL A 808 -10.12 -23.99 21.13
CA VAL A 808 -10.03 -24.27 22.57
C VAL A 808 -9.61 -23.00 23.35
N GLY A 809 -10.00 -21.82 22.89
CA GLY A 809 -9.40 -20.54 23.29
C GLY A 809 -9.89 -19.93 24.62
N THR A 810 -9.98 -20.71 25.70
CA THR A 810 -10.00 -20.14 27.07
C THR A 810 -8.62 -20.11 27.74
N GLN A 811 -7.59 -20.69 27.10
CA GLN A 811 -6.27 -20.85 27.72
C GLN A 811 -5.55 -19.51 27.94
N CYS A 812 -5.67 -18.55 27.02
CA CYS A 812 -5.18 -17.19 27.19
C CYS A 812 -5.75 -16.52 28.46
N LEU A 813 -7.05 -16.66 28.68
CA LEU A 813 -7.75 -16.07 29.82
C LEU A 813 -7.35 -16.73 31.12
N ARG A 814 -7.23 -18.06 31.13
CA ARG A 814 -6.72 -18.81 32.28
C ARG A 814 -5.29 -18.42 32.61
N LEU A 815 -4.40 -18.32 31.61
CA LEU A 815 -3.02 -17.88 31.82
C LEU A 815 -2.97 -16.47 32.42
N TRP A 816 -3.73 -15.54 31.86
CA TRP A 816 -3.88 -14.20 32.41
C TRP A 816 -4.42 -14.22 33.84
N SER A 817 -5.34 -15.14 34.15
CA SER A 817 -5.84 -15.39 35.50
C SER A 817 -4.80 -15.95 36.47
N HIS A 818 -3.58 -16.24 36.05
CA HIS A 818 -2.46 -16.53 36.93
C HIS A 818 -1.31 -15.51 36.85
N ILE A 819 -1.42 -14.47 36.03
CA ILE A 819 -0.41 -13.41 35.94
C ILE A 819 -0.86 -12.20 36.77
N GLU A 820 0.07 -11.66 37.57
CA GLU A 820 -0.05 -10.37 38.24
C GLU A 820 1.04 -9.45 37.66
N ALA A 821 0.63 -8.55 36.77
CA ALA A 821 1.52 -7.64 36.06
C ALA A 821 1.70 -6.30 36.80
N HIS A 822 2.57 -5.43 36.27
CA HIS A 822 2.70 -4.06 36.76
C HIS A 822 1.35 -3.31 36.62
N PRO A 823 1.01 -2.38 37.54
CA PRO A 823 -0.17 -1.54 37.42
C PRO A 823 -0.28 -0.83 36.06
N ASP A 824 0.84 -0.31 35.56
CA ASP A 824 0.88 0.41 34.28
C ASP A 824 0.98 -0.51 33.04
N ASN A 825 0.66 -1.79 33.17
CA ASN A 825 0.77 -2.76 32.08
C ASN A 825 -0.27 -2.50 30.98
N TYR A 826 0.17 -2.42 29.74
CA TYR A 826 -0.68 -2.57 28.57
C TYR A 826 -0.95 -4.06 28.35
N THR A 827 -2.20 -4.51 28.52
CA THR A 827 -2.56 -5.92 28.31
C THR A 827 -3.53 -6.04 27.15
N ARG A 828 -3.19 -6.80 26.11
CA ARG A 828 -4.03 -7.23 25.00
C ARG A 828 -4.20 -8.74 25.06
N ILE A 829 -5.42 -9.23 25.25
CA ILE A 829 -5.71 -10.66 25.21
C ILE A 829 -6.67 -10.90 24.07
N VAL A 830 -6.44 -11.94 23.29
CA VAL A 830 -7.30 -12.45 22.24
C VAL A 830 -7.58 -13.90 22.60
N ALA A 831 -8.85 -14.22 22.77
CA ALA A 831 -9.32 -15.52 23.21
C ALA A 831 -10.57 -15.90 22.42
N SER A 832 -10.68 -17.15 22.00
CA SER A 832 -11.80 -17.68 21.19
C SER A 832 -12.53 -18.80 21.93
N CYS A 833 -13.85 -18.78 22.03
CA CYS A 833 -14.56 -19.89 22.69
C CYS A 833 -15.92 -20.18 22.07
N ASN A 834 -16.37 -21.43 22.24
CA ASN A 834 -17.70 -21.86 21.82
C ASN A 834 -18.82 -21.11 22.56
N THR A 835 -18.55 -20.65 23.80
CA THR A 835 -19.52 -19.88 24.57
C THR A 835 -18.85 -18.70 25.28
N ALA A 836 -19.57 -17.59 25.32
CA ALA A 836 -19.17 -16.44 26.09
C ALA A 836 -19.10 -16.69 27.61
N GLU A 837 -19.96 -17.57 28.12
CA GLU A 837 -19.97 -17.92 29.55
C GLU A 837 -18.63 -18.55 29.98
N ASP A 838 -18.06 -19.40 29.12
CA ASP A 838 -16.77 -20.03 29.39
C ASP A 838 -15.61 -19.02 29.37
N ILE A 839 -15.65 -18.01 28.49
CA ILE A 839 -14.70 -16.90 28.49
C ILE A 839 -14.78 -16.13 29.80
N LEU A 840 -15.98 -15.78 30.23
CA LEU A 840 -16.18 -14.97 31.42
C LEU A 840 -15.80 -15.72 32.69
N ARG A 841 -16.16 -17.00 32.77
CA ARG A 841 -15.75 -17.88 33.87
C ARG A 841 -14.22 -18.01 33.93
N ALA A 842 -13.55 -18.06 32.77
CA ALA A 842 -12.09 -18.10 32.70
C ALA A 842 -11.43 -16.74 33.05
N ALA A 843 -12.06 -15.62 32.71
CA ALA A 843 -11.54 -14.28 32.94
C ALA A 843 -11.81 -13.74 34.37
N GLU A 844 -12.87 -14.22 35.04
CA GLU A 844 -13.34 -13.75 36.35
C GLU A 844 -12.23 -13.60 37.41
N PRO A 845 -11.30 -14.57 37.59
CA PRO A 845 -10.25 -14.44 38.60
C PRO A 845 -9.24 -13.34 38.26
N ALA A 846 -8.92 -13.16 36.98
CA ALA A 846 -8.02 -12.10 36.52
C ALA A 846 -8.66 -10.72 36.75
N LEU A 847 -9.90 -10.56 36.31
CA LEU A 847 -10.70 -9.34 36.46
C LEU A 847 -10.85 -8.94 37.93
N SER A 848 -11.13 -9.89 38.81
CA SER A 848 -11.26 -9.66 40.26
C SER A 848 -9.97 -9.14 40.89
N ARG A 849 -8.80 -9.64 40.46
CA ARG A 849 -7.49 -9.16 40.94
C ARG A 849 -7.13 -7.80 40.39
N TYR A 850 -7.33 -7.58 39.09
CA TYR A 850 -7.13 -6.26 38.49
C TYR A 850 -7.99 -5.21 39.19
N GLN A 851 -9.24 -5.55 39.53
CA GLN A 851 -10.10 -4.67 40.32
C GLN A 851 -9.51 -4.35 41.69
N ALA A 852 -9.04 -5.37 42.43
CA ALA A 852 -8.45 -5.17 43.76
C ALA A 852 -7.18 -4.30 43.71
N ALA A 853 -6.36 -4.43 42.67
CA ALA A 853 -5.16 -3.63 42.46
C ALA A 853 -5.45 -2.20 41.94
N ALA A 854 -6.49 -2.05 41.11
CA ALA A 854 -6.86 -0.79 40.46
C ALA A 854 -7.48 0.25 41.42
N LEU A 855 -7.91 -0.16 42.62
CA LEU A 855 -8.42 0.74 43.67
C LEU A 855 -7.42 1.83 44.12
N GLY A 856 -6.16 1.80 43.65
CA GLY A 856 -5.14 2.82 43.88
C GLY A 856 -5.12 3.97 42.88
N HIS A 857 -4.94 3.72 41.58
CA HIS A 857 -4.60 4.78 40.60
C HIS A 857 -4.88 4.44 39.12
N LEU A 858 -5.57 3.34 38.78
CA LEU A 858 -5.62 2.88 37.39
C LEU A 858 -6.93 3.24 36.66
N SER A 859 -6.80 4.25 35.81
CA SER A 859 -7.45 4.39 34.51
C SER A 859 -7.24 3.17 33.61
N CYS A 860 -8.18 2.23 33.46
CA CYS A 860 -7.98 1.10 32.56
C CYS A 860 -9.16 0.92 31.60
N GLY A 861 -8.87 1.03 30.31
CA GLY A 861 -9.76 0.55 29.25
C GLY A 861 -9.96 -0.97 29.36
N LEU A 862 -11.08 -1.48 28.87
CA LEU A 862 -11.33 -2.87 28.58
C LEU A 862 -11.95 -2.91 27.20
N TYR A 863 -11.17 -3.26 26.18
CA TYR A 863 -11.69 -3.42 24.82
C TYR A 863 -12.05 -4.88 24.53
N LEU A 864 -13.34 -5.18 24.30
CA LEU A 864 -13.82 -6.48 23.84
C LEU A 864 -14.08 -6.46 22.35
N ARG A 865 -13.43 -7.34 21.57
CA ARG A 865 -13.76 -7.55 20.14
C ARG A 865 -14.27 -8.95 19.85
N VAL A 866 -15.48 -9.03 19.27
CA VAL A 866 -16.18 -10.28 18.92
C VAL A 866 -16.25 -10.53 17.42
N ALA A 867 -15.82 -11.72 16.98
CA ALA A 867 -15.87 -12.23 15.60
C ALA A 867 -16.35 -13.70 15.59
N TYR A 868 -16.71 -14.25 14.42
CA TYR A 868 -17.28 -15.61 14.26
C TYR A 868 -16.50 -16.68 15.05
N GLU A 869 -17.23 -17.51 15.82
CA GLU A 869 -16.72 -18.27 16.99
C GLU A 869 -16.20 -17.33 18.12
N ILE A 870 -17.10 -16.50 18.68
CA ILE A 870 -16.91 -15.57 19.83
C ILE A 870 -15.42 -15.33 20.19
N GLU A 871 -14.72 -14.58 19.35
CA GLU A 871 -13.45 -13.97 19.75
C GLU A 871 -13.76 -12.93 20.83
N ILE A 872 -12.95 -12.74 21.87
CA ILE A 872 -13.10 -11.64 22.81
C ILE A 872 -11.72 -11.07 23.04
N LYS A 873 -11.50 -9.86 22.54
CA LYS A 873 -10.30 -9.10 22.90
C LYS A 873 -10.42 -8.57 24.33
N PHE A 874 -9.34 -8.37 25.07
CA PHE A 874 -9.38 -7.59 26.31
C PHE A 874 -8.19 -6.63 26.24
N GLN A 875 -8.43 -5.33 26.15
CA GLN A 875 -7.36 -4.32 26.13
C GLN A 875 -7.39 -3.45 27.37
N PHE A 876 -6.36 -3.57 28.20
CA PHE A 876 -6.12 -2.77 29.40
C PHE A 876 -4.98 -1.78 29.14
N ALA A 877 -5.21 -0.48 29.34
CA ALA A 877 -4.21 0.57 29.10
C ALA A 877 -4.28 1.65 30.19
N PRO A 878 -3.13 2.11 30.75
CA PRO A 878 -3.10 3.22 31.70
C PRO A 878 -3.63 4.52 31.08
N LEU A 879 -4.37 5.29 31.89
CA LEU A 879 -4.80 6.65 31.53
C LEU A 879 -3.58 7.52 31.14
N GLY A 880 -3.52 7.95 29.87
CA GLY A 880 -2.50 8.86 29.36
C GLY A 880 -1.33 8.24 28.59
N THR A 881 -1.18 6.91 28.55
CA THR A 881 -0.15 6.24 27.72
C THR A 881 -0.63 5.96 26.30
N ASN A 882 -1.94 5.86 26.08
CA ASN A 882 -2.51 5.91 24.74
C ASN A 882 -2.51 7.37 24.25
N GLN A 883 -1.44 7.79 23.56
CA GLN A 883 -1.43 9.05 22.80
C GLN A 883 -2.57 9.12 21.76
N ASN A 884 -3.19 7.98 21.45
CA ASN A 884 -4.31 7.82 20.52
C ASN A 884 -5.70 8.17 21.09
N ILE A 885 -5.89 8.35 22.40
CA ILE A 885 -7.17 8.80 22.97
C ILE A 885 -6.92 10.03 23.86
N LEU A 886 -6.89 11.21 23.25
CA LEU A 886 -6.91 12.50 23.94
C LEU A 886 -8.29 12.72 24.59
N LEU A 887 -8.55 12.05 25.71
CA LEU A 887 -9.58 12.47 26.65
C LEU A 887 -9.09 13.73 27.35
N GLN A 888 -9.76 14.86 27.12
CA GLN A 888 -9.63 15.99 28.02
C GLN A 888 -10.13 15.54 29.40
N GLN A 889 -9.20 15.31 30.32
CA GLN A 889 -9.55 14.98 31.70
C GLN A 889 -10.17 16.22 32.34
N SER A 890 -11.45 16.11 32.68
CA SER A 890 -12.05 17.01 33.69
C SER A 890 -11.35 16.72 35.02
N PRO A 891 -10.92 17.73 35.79
CA PRO A 891 -10.30 17.56 37.11
C PRO A 891 -11.22 16.89 38.16
N GLU A 892 -12.46 16.53 37.79
CA GLU A 892 -13.44 15.89 38.67
C GLU A 892 -13.73 14.41 38.36
N SER A 893 -13.09 13.77 37.37
CA SER A 893 -13.39 12.38 37.00
C SER A 893 -13.03 11.39 38.13
N HIS A 894 -13.98 10.53 38.53
CA HIS A 894 -13.68 9.46 39.49
C HIS A 894 -12.76 8.40 38.84
N PRO A 895 -11.88 7.73 39.61
CA PRO A 895 -11.14 6.58 39.11
C PRO A 895 -12.14 5.46 38.76
N GLY A 896 -12.34 5.17 37.48
CA GLY A 896 -13.30 4.15 37.06
C GLY A 896 -12.97 3.54 35.70
N LEU A 897 -13.38 2.30 35.50
CA LEU A 897 -13.05 1.47 34.34
C LEU A 897 -13.68 2.05 33.06
N ASP A 898 -12.93 2.10 31.96
CA ASP A 898 -13.46 2.37 30.63
C ASP A 898 -13.70 1.02 29.93
N LEU A 899 -14.88 0.76 29.39
CA LEU A 899 -15.26 -0.52 28.77
C LEU A 899 -15.73 -0.25 27.35
N SER A 900 -14.97 -0.68 26.34
CA SER A 900 -15.32 -0.57 24.92
C SER A 900 -15.61 -1.95 24.32
N LEU A 901 -16.71 -2.10 23.58
CA LEU A 901 -17.20 -3.39 23.09
C LEU A 901 -17.34 -3.40 21.57
N LEU A 902 -16.26 -3.63 20.81
CA LEU A 902 -16.28 -3.74 19.35
C LEU A 902 -16.81 -5.07 18.81
N GLU A 903 -17.65 -4.99 17.79
CA GLU A 903 -18.13 -6.15 17.05
C GLU A 903 -17.81 -5.89 15.57
N GLU A 904 -16.97 -6.73 14.96
CA GLU A 904 -16.60 -6.60 13.54
C GLU A 904 -17.16 -7.78 12.75
N PHE A 905 -18.17 -7.51 11.91
CA PHE A 905 -18.76 -8.49 11.00
C PHE A 905 -17.99 -8.55 9.67
N GLU A 906 -17.14 -9.57 9.51
CA GLU A 906 -16.57 -9.95 8.20
C GLU A 906 -17.27 -11.20 7.62
N SER A 907 -18.61 -11.24 7.50
CA SER A 907 -19.30 -12.25 6.65
C SER A 907 -20.82 -12.07 6.56
N THR A 908 -21.38 -12.32 5.37
CA THR A 908 -22.81 -12.31 5.03
C THR A 908 -23.58 -13.60 5.38
N MET A 909 -23.13 -14.42 6.33
CA MET A 909 -23.80 -15.68 6.69
C MET A 909 -24.55 -15.61 8.02
N THR A 910 -25.81 -15.19 7.97
CA THR A 910 -26.75 -15.19 9.11
C THR A 910 -27.04 -16.62 9.58
N LEU A 911 -26.42 -17.05 10.69
CA LEU A 911 -26.90 -18.20 11.48
C LEU A 911 -27.71 -17.66 12.67
N PRO A 912 -29.04 -17.86 12.70
CA PRO A 912 -29.87 -17.33 13.77
C PRO A 912 -29.86 -18.26 15.00
N GLY A 913 -29.40 -17.75 16.16
CA GLY A 913 -29.93 -18.17 17.46
C GLY A 913 -28.93 -18.57 18.57
N SER A 914 -29.19 -17.99 19.75
CA SER A 914 -28.85 -18.42 21.13
C SER A 914 -27.51 -18.02 21.78
N GLY A 915 -26.44 -17.73 21.05
CA GLY A 915 -25.13 -17.42 21.66
C GLY A 915 -25.02 -16.02 22.30
N HIS A 916 -25.61 -14.99 21.69
CA HIS A 916 -25.42 -13.58 22.11
C HIS A 916 -26.05 -13.27 23.48
N ARG A 917 -27.23 -13.84 23.78
CA ARG A 917 -27.98 -13.59 25.03
C ARG A 917 -27.23 -13.92 26.32
N THR A 918 -26.43 -14.99 26.28
CA THR A 918 -25.65 -15.44 27.44
C THR A 918 -24.39 -14.60 27.63
N LEU A 919 -23.82 -14.03 26.55
CA LEU A 919 -22.62 -13.18 26.61
C LEU A 919 -22.84 -11.95 27.47
N TRP A 920 -23.84 -11.14 27.16
CA TRP A 920 -24.07 -9.89 27.87
C TRP A 920 -24.58 -10.09 29.29
N SER A 921 -25.44 -11.09 29.51
CA SER A 921 -25.90 -11.45 30.85
C SER A 921 -24.73 -11.97 31.70
N GLY A 922 -23.84 -12.77 31.10
CA GLY A 922 -22.61 -13.23 31.73
C GLY A 922 -21.64 -12.09 32.02
N LEU A 923 -21.40 -11.19 31.06
CA LEU A 923 -20.54 -10.00 31.22
C LEU A 923 -21.05 -9.15 32.37
N ALA A 924 -22.37 -8.94 32.41
CA ALA A 924 -22.99 -8.22 33.50
C ALA A 924 -22.82 -8.92 34.85
N LEU A 925 -22.81 -10.26 34.89
CA LEU A 925 -22.57 -11.05 36.09
C LEU A 925 -21.10 -11.03 36.55
N ALA A 926 -20.17 -11.20 35.63
CA ALA A 926 -18.74 -11.40 35.91
C ALA A 926 -17.96 -10.08 36.07
N LEU A 927 -18.39 -8.99 35.41
CA LEU A 927 -17.72 -7.70 35.53
C LEU A 927 -18.24 -6.92 36.75
N PRO A 928 -17.35 -6.22 37.48
CA PRO A 928 -17.73 -5.30 38.54
C PRO A 928 -18.26 -3.99 37.94
N LEU A 929 -19.38 -4.09 37.23
CA LEU A 929 -20.01 -2.99 36.51
C LEU A 929 -20.26 -1.74 37.36
N HIS A 930 -20.37 -1.90 38.68
CA HIS A 930 -20.51 -0.80 39.63
C HIS A 930 -19.35 0.20 39.61
N ASN A 931 -18.19 -0.14 39.06
CA ASN A 931 -16.99 0.72 38.94
C ASN A 931 -16.70 1.18 37.49
N VAL A 932 -17.54 0.83 36.52
CA VAL A 932 -17.38 1.29 35.13
C VAL A 932 -17.76 2.75 35.07
N ALA A 933 -16.81 3.64 34.75
CA ALA A 933 -17.03 5.06 34.58
C ALA A 933 -17.31 5.42 33.12
N HIS A 934 -16.81 4.67 32.15
CA HIS A 934 -17.11 4.86 30.73
C HIS A 934 -17.52 3.54 30.09
N LEU A 935 -18.63 3.52 29.36
CA LEU A 935 -19.10 2.38 28.58
C LEU A 935 -19.26 2.81 27.13
N HIS A 936 -18.47 2.24 26.22
CA HIS A 936 -18.54 2.42 24.79
C HIS A 936 -19.12 1.17 24.11
N VAL A 937 -20.23 1.34 23.38
CA VAL A 937 -21.02 0.27 22.74
C VAL A 937 -21.09 0.53 21.23
N PRO A 938 -20.05 0.18 20.46
CA PRO A 938 -20.06 0.25 19.00
C PRO A 938 -20.83 -0.95 18.43
N TYR A 939 -22.08 -0.73 18.04
CA TYR A 939 -23.05 -1.81 17.90
C TYR A 939 -23.87 -1.66 16.62
N ASP A 940 -23.66 -2.56 15.65
CA ASP A 940 -24.41 -2.62 14.39
C ASP A 940 -25.69 -3.47 14.59
N ASP A 941 -26.64 -2.95 15.37
CA ASP A 941 -27.93 -3.60 15.63
C ASP A 941 -28.84 -3.52 14.40
N ILE A 942 -28.63 -4.38 13.40
CA ILE A 942 -29.41 -4.29 12.16
C ILE A 942 -30.94 -4.43 12.42
N ASP A 943 -31.35 -5.15 13.48
CA ASP A 943 -32.75 -5.61 13.64
C ASP A 943 -33.46 -5.19 14.95
N GLY A 944 -32.71 -4.72 15.96
CA GLY A 944 -33.23 -4.29 17.25
C GLY A 944 -33.52 -5.40 18.27
N THR A 945 -33.03 -6.63 18.06
CA THR A 945 -33.45 -7.84 18.81
C THR A 945 -32.58 -8.15 20.03
N GLU A 946 -31.38 -7.60 20.09
CA GLU A 946 -30.34 -7.90 21.08
C GLU A 946 -30.23 -6.84 22.19
N THR A 947 -30.98 -5.74 22.08
CA THR A 947 -30.90 -4.60 23.02
C THR A 947 -31.58 -4.80 24.39
N ASN A 948 -32.22 -5.94 24.64
CA ASN A 948 -32.70 -6.28 25.98
C ASN A 948 -31.55 -6.46 26.98
N GLU A 949 -30.35 -6.78 26.47
CA GLU A 949 -29.17 -7.10 27.26
C GLU A 949 -28.44 -5.86 27.79
N ILE A 950 -28.51 -4.75 27.03
CA ILE A 950 -28.04 -3.44 27.50
C ILE A 950 -28.76 -3.03 28.78
N ASN A 951 -30.05 -3.37 28.95
CA ASN A 951 -30.80 -3.10 30.18
C ASN A 951 -30.17 -3.79 31.41
N THR A 952 -29.72 -5.04 31.26
CA THR A 952 -29.09 -5.80 32.36
C THR A 952 -27.75 -5.19 32.76
N LEU A 953 -26.96 -4.74 31.77
CA LEU A 953 -25.67 -4.12 32.00
C LEU A 953 -25.84 -2.76 32.72
N THR A 954 -26.77 -1.96 32.23
CA THR A 954 -27.10 -0.62 32.75
C THR A 954 -27.71 -0.62 34.15
N GLU A 955 -28.49 -1.64 34.52
CA GLU A 955 -29.02 -1.79 35.89
C GLU A 955 -27.92 -2.01 36.94
N ARG A 956 -26.72 -2.46 36.53
CA ARG A 956 -25.60 -2.77 37.42
C ARG A 956 -24.47 -1.74 37.42
N THR A 957 -24.49 -0.77 36.52
CA THR A 957 -23.45 0.28 36.42
C THR A 957 -23.79 1.51 37.27
N THR A 958 -23.49 1.47 38.57
CA THR A 958 -23.77 2.60 39.47
C THR A 958 -22.82 3.79 39.33
N ALA A 959 -21.57 3.55 38.91
CA ALA A 959 -20.56 4.60 38.72
C ALA A 959 -20.39 5.08 37.28
N LEU A 960 -21.30 4.71 36.37
CA LEU A 960 -21.19 5.10 34.97
C LEU A 960 -21.26 6.62 34.85
N GLU A 961 -20.16 7.25 34.48
CA GLU A 961 -20.06 8.70 34.24
C GLU A 961 -20.30 9.03 32.77
N ARG A 962 -19.93 8.15 31.85
CA ARG A 962 -20.02 8.33 30.40
C ARG A 962 -20.58 7.09 29.72
N LEU A 963 -21.54 7.27 28.82
CA LEU A 963 -22.05 6.21 27.95
C LEU A 963 -21.89 6.67 26.50
N SER A 964 -21.06 5.99 25.73
CA SER A 964 -20.83 6.22 24.31
C SER A 964 -21.43 5.07 23.51
N VAL A 965 -22.18 5.35 22.45
CA VAL A 965 -22.86 4.32 21.65
C VAL A 965 -22.69 4.65 20.19
N GLU A 966 -22.38 3.64 19.37
CA GLU A 966 -22.26 3.79 17.92
C GLU A 966 -23.22 2.88 17.16
N HIS A 967 -23.72 3.33 16.00
CA HIS A 967 -24.56 2.56 15.08
C HIS A 967 -25.90 1.99 15.62
N LEU A 968 -26.37 2.46 16.78
CA LEU A 968 -27.57 1.91 17.43
C LEU A 968 -28.86 2.14 16.62
N HIS A 969 -29.67 1.08 16.49
CA HIS A 969 -31.02 1.12 15.88
C HIS A 969 -32.08 1.71 16.83
N PRO A 970 -33.18 2.32 16.33
CA PRO A 970 -34.20 2.98 17.18
C PRO A 970 -34.79 2.14 18.32
N LYS A 971 -34.95 0.82 18.12
CA LYS A 971 -35.39 -0.11 19.19
C LYS A 971 -34.37 -0.19 20.34
N GLY A 972 -33.08 -0.13 20.03
CA GLY A 972 -32.02 -0.09 21.02
C GLY A 972 -32.07 1.17 21.86
N PHE A 973 -32.34 2.31 21.24
CA PHE A 973 -32.55 3.57 21.97
C PHE A 973 -33.70 3.48 22.95
N GLN A 974 -34.82 2.85 22.59
CA GLN A 974 -35.93 2.67 23.51
C GLN A 974 -35.51 1.87 24.74
N ASN A 975 -34.64 0.88 24.57
CA ASN A 975 -34.11 0.09 25.67
C ASN A 975 -33.17 0.91 26.56
N ILE A 976 -32.17 1.60 26.00
CA ILE A 976 -31.31 2.53 26.75
C ILE A 976 -32.15 3.57 27.50
N SER A 977 -33.16 4.13 26.85
CA SER A 977 -34.07 5.12 27.45
C SER A 977 -34.89 4.54 28.59
N ARG A 978 -35.38 3.29 28.46
CA ARG A 978 -36.04 2.57 29.55
C ARG A 978 -35.08 2.31 30.71
N ALA A 979 -33.83 1.92 30.43
CA ALA A 979 -32.81 1.73 31.46
C ALA A 979 -32.50 3.03 32.22
N LEU A 980 -32.48 4.17 31.53
CA LEU A 980 -32.33 5.49 32.15
C LEU A 980 -33.54 5.91 33.01
N CYS A 981 -34.74 5.37 32.74
CA CYS A 981 -35.99 5.67 33.45
C CYS A 981 -36.33 4.73 34.62
N LYS A 982 -36.02 3.44 34.51
CA LYS A 982 -36.61 2.40 35.37
C LYS A 982 -36.13 2.57 36.82
N PRO A 983 -37.02 2.85 37.79
CA PRO A 983 -36.64 2.82 39.20
C PRO A 983 -36.24 1.37 39.55
N VAL A 984 -35.09 1.20 40.21
CA VAL A 984 -34.57 -0.13 40.58
C VAL A 984 -35.57 -0.80 41.53
N GLN A 985 -36.24 -1.86 41.08
CA GLN A 985 -37.27 -2.56 41.86
C GLN A 985 -36.68 -3.03 43.20
N GLY A 986 -37.28 -2.60 44.31
CA GLY A 986 -36.88 -2.99 45.66
C GLY A 986 -35.92 -2.04 46.39
N SER A 987 -35.51 -0.93 45.77
CA SER A 987 -34.79 0.15 46.46
C SER A 987 -35.68 1.39 46.56
N GLU A 988 -35.78 1.99 47.76
CA GLU A 988 -36.56 3.22 47.99
C GLU A 988 -36.05 4.37 47.09
N GLY A 989 -36.68 4.55 45.93
CA GLY A 989 -36.53 5.76 45.10
C GLY A 989 -35.16 6.01 44.45
N ARG A 990 -34.23 5.05 44.40
CA ARG A 990 -32.95 5.25 43.71
C ARG A 990 -33.09 5.11 42.19
N ILE A 991 -32.64 6.14 41.48
CA ILE A 991 -32.58 6.17 40.01
C ILE A 991 -31.30 5.48 39.54
N PRO A 992 -31.37 4.66 38.46
CA PRO A 992 -30.20 3.97 37.91
C PRO A 992 -29.14 4.96 37.40
N MET A 993 -27.86 4.57 37.43
CA MET A 993 -26.70 5.41 37.01
C MET A 993 -26.68 6.83 37.58
N PRO A 994 -26.68 7.03 38.91
CA PRO A 994 -26.66 8.38 39.50
C PRO A 994 -25.41 9.20 39.08
N ALA A 995 -24.33 8.53 38.67
CA ALA A 995 -23.08 9.16 38.26
C ALA A 995 -23.05 9.62 36.80
N LEU A 996 -24.05 9.28 35.97
CA LEU A 996 -23.99 9.54 34.53
C LEU A 996 -24.03 11.04 34.25
N ARG A 997 -22.92 11.53 33.73
CA ARG A 997 -22.63 12.93 33.40
C ARG A 997 -22.55 13.15 31.89
N ARG A 998 -22.15 12.15 31.10
CA ARG A 998 -21.92 12.28 29.66
C ARG A 998 -22.61 11.19 28.84
N LEU A 999 -23.24 11.59 27.74
CA LEU A 999 -23.79 10.69 26.72
C LEU A 999 -23.18 11.02 25.36
N ASP A 1000 -22.62 10.05 24.67
CA ASP A 1000 -22.13 10.23 23.30
C ASP A 1000 -22.84 9.24 22.36
N PHE A 1001 -23.44 9.75 21.28
CA PHE A 1001 -24.08 8.91 20.26
C PHE A 1001 -23.40 9.15 18.92
N GLN A 1002 -22.72 8.17 18.32
CA GLN A 1002 -22.11 8.31 16.99
C GLN A 1002 -22.83 7.41 15.99
N PHE A 1003 -23.12 7.90 14.79
CA PHE A 1003 -23.72 7.09 13.72
C PHE A 1003 -25.03 6.33 14.03
N CYS A 1004 -25.73 6.68 15.12
CA CYS A 1004 -26.94 5.98 15.54
C CYS A 1004 -28.16 6.44 14.74
N LYS A 1005 -29.13 5.56 14.51
CA LYS A 1005 -30.39 5.88 13.82
C LYS A 1005 -31.50 6.18 14.82
N PHE A 1006 -32.21 7.27 14.59
CA PHE A 1006 -33.33 7.72 15.42
C PHE A 1006 -34.64 7.64 14.66
N ASP A 1007 -35.72 7.27 15.35
CA ASP A 1007 -37.10 7.49 14.90
C ASP A 1007 -37.81 8.37 15.92
N ASP A 1008 -38.96 8.94 15.55
CA ASP A 1008 -39.72 9.85 16.41
C ASP A 1008 -39.97 9.24 17.79
N HIS A 1009 -40.27 7.95 17.83
CA HIS A 1009 -40.58 7.25 19.06
C HIS A 1009 -39.35 7.09 19.97
N SER A 1010 -38.18 6.76 19.40
CA SER A 1010 -36.94 6.57 20.15
C SER A 1010 -36.42 7.88 20.73
N VAL A 1011 -36.53 8.98 19.98
CA VAL A 1011 -36.18 10.33 20.44
C VAL A 1011 -37.08 10.76 21.60
N HIS A 1012 -38.40 10.64 21.44
CA HIS A 1012 -39.34 10.98 22.52
C HIS A 1012 -39.10 10.14 23.78
N THR A 1013 -38.73 8.86 23.62
CA THR A 1013 -38.44 7.98 24.77
C THR A 1013 -37.15 8.42 25.49
N LEU A 1014 -36.10 8.78 24.75
CA LEU A 1014 -34.84 9.29 25.32
C LEU A 1014 -35.06 10.61 26.06
N LEU A 1015 -35.75 11.54 25.41
CA LEU A 1015 -36.08 12.85 25.97
C LEU A 1015 -36.92 12.74 27.25
N TYR A 1016 -37.89 11.84 27.26
CA TYR A 1016 -38.67 11.53 28.47
C TYR A 1016 -37.78 10.97 29.59
N ALA A 1017 -36.82 10.10 29.26
CA ALA A 1017 -35.88 9.53 30.23
C ALA A 1017 -34.95 10.58 30.85
N LEU A 1018 -34.38 11.43 30.00
CA LEU A 1018 -33.53 12.53 30.39
C LEU A 1018 -34.25 13.54 31.29
N ARG A 1019 -35.48 13.92 30.92
CA ARG A 1019 -36.34 14.78 31.75
C ARG A 1019 -36.64 14.16 33.11
N THR A 1020 -36.95 12.86 33.14
CA THR A 1020 -37.24 12.13 34.38
C THR A 1020 -36.03 12.10 35.32
N ARG A 1021 -34.83 11.84 34.78
CA ARG A 1021 -33.57 11.86 35.56
C ARG A 1021 -33.31 13.23 36.17
N ALA A 1022 -33.50 14.28 35.38
CA ALA A 1022 -33.19 15.62 35.83
C ALA A 1022 -34.19 16.18 36.85
N LEU A 1023 -35.48 15.84 36.72
CA LEU A 1023 -36.50 16.13 37.75
C LEU A 1023 -36.15 15.51 39.11
N ALA A 1024 -35.37 14.43 39.10
CA ALA A 1024 -34.89 13.79 40.32
C ALA A 1024 -33.49 14.24 40.77
N GLY A 1025 -32.94 15.30 40.16
CA GLY A 1025 -31.69 15.94 40.58
C GLY A 1025 -30.42 15.40 39.91
N PHE A 1026 -30.53 14.47 38.95
CA PHE A 1026 -29.37 13.95 38.21
C PHE A 1026 -29.21 14.69 36.88
N ARG A 1027 -28.18 15.53 36.78
CA ARG A 1027 -27.88 16.33 35.58
C ARG A 1027 -26.79 15.67 34.74
N LEU A 1028 -26.99 15.66 33.43
CA LEU A 1028 -25.89 15.44 32.49
C LEU A 1028 -25.09 16.74 32.38
N SER A 1029 -23.77 16.65 32.41
CA SER A 1029 -22.86 17.77 32.14
C SER A 1029 -22.56 17.91 30.66
N GLU A 1030 -22.63 16.84 29.88
CA GLU A 1030 -22.27 16.85 28.46
C GLU A 1030 -23.12 15.83 27.69
N MET A 1031 -23.50 16.15 26.46
CA MET A 1031 -24.08 15.19 25.54
C MET A 1031 -23.57 15.47 24.14
N MET A 1032 -22.85 14.53 23.53
CA MET A 1032 -22.40 14.61 22.15
C MET A 1032 -23.27 13.74 21.25
N VAL A 1033 -23.58 14.25 20.07
CA VAL A 1033 -24.33 13.52 19.05
C VAL A 1033 -23.61 13.71 17.70
N GLY A 1034 -23.09 12.61 17.16
CA GLY A 1034 -22.43 12.50 15.87
C GLY A 1034 -23.40 12.54 14.69
N PHE A 1035 -22.89 12.98 13.54
CA PHE A 1035 -23.63 13.79 12.56
C PHE A 1035 -24.56 13.07 11.56
N SER A 1036 -24.98 11.82 11.77
CA SER A 1036 -25.63 11.06 10.67
C SER A 1036 -27.13 10.81 10.78
N ALA A 1037 -27.89 11.42 11.71
CA ALA A 1037 -29.33 11.13 11.80
C ALA A 1037 -30.27 12.17 12.45
N PHE A 1038 -29.79 13.27 13.04
CA PHE A 1038 -30.72 14.28 13.59
C PHE A 1038 -31.22 15.20 12.46
N GLY A 1039 -32.50 15.09 12.12
CA GLY A 1039 -33.19 16.16 11.38
C GLY A 1039 -33.27 17.44 12.22
N GLU A 1040 -33.28 18.62 11.57
CA GLU A 1040 -33.33 19.93 12.24
C GLU A 1040 -34.48 20.05 13.26
N GLU A 1041 -35.63 19.43 12.97
CA GLU A 1041 -36.81 19.40 13.85
C GLU A 1041 -36.53 18.78 15.24
N TRP A 1042 -35.53 17.89 15.34
CA TRP A 1042 -35.18 17.20 16.59
C TRP A 1042 -34.20 17.99 17.45
N LEU A 1043 -33.37 18.85 16.83
CA LEU A 1043 -32.52 19.79 17.55
C LEU A 1043 -33.38 20.79 18.32
N GLU A 1044 -34.44 21.33 17.71
CA GLU A 1044 -35.37 22.25 18.36
C GLU A 1044 -36.07 21.61 19.57
N LEU A 1045 -36.53 20.36 19.44
CA LEU A 1045 -37.18 19.62 20.54
C LEU A 1045 -36.18 19.28 21.67
N PHE A 1046 -34.92 19.01 21.32
CA PHE A 1046 -33.85 18.77 22.29
C PHE A 1046 -33.50 20.06 23.04
N GLU A 1047 -33.35 21.18 22.34
CA GLU A 1047 -33.11 22.52 22.91
C GLU A 1047 -34.25 22.95 23.84
N GLU A 1048 -35.51 22.69 23.48
CA GLU A 1048 -36.66 22.96 24.35
C GLU A 1048 -36.52 22.23 25.69
N ILE A 1049 -36.12 20.95 25.65
CA ILE A 1049 -36.01 20.12 26.86
C ILE A 1049 -34.78 20.49 27.67
N VAL A 1050 -33.64 20.75 27.04
CA VAL A 1050 -32.45 21.33 27.67
C VAL A 1050 -32.82 22.61 28.43
N GLY A 1051 -33.61 23.49 27.81
CA GLY A 1051 -34.11 24.73 28.40
C GLY A 1051 -35.06 24.51 29.59
N VAL A 1052 -35.99 23.56 29.48
CA VAL A 1052 -36.93 23.20 30.56
C VAL A 1052 -36.21 22.57 31.76
N VAL A 1053 -35.11 21.86 31.51
CA VAL A 1053 -34.40 21.08 32.51
C VAL A 1053 -33.26 21.89 33.17
N GLY A 1054 -32.84 23.01 32.57
CA GLY A 1054 -31.81 23.90 33.11
C GLY A 1054 -30.42 23.29 33.02
N TRP A 1055 -30.12 22.61 31.91
CA TRP A 1055 -28.79 22.11 31.60
C TRP A 1055 -27.93 23.23 31.01
N ASP A 1056 -26.69 23.36 31.46
CA ASP A 1056 -25.67 24.18 30.79
C ASP A 1056 -25.24 23.43 29.53
N TYR A 1057 -26.07 23.53 28.49
CA TYR A 1057 -25.76 23.05 27.16
C TYR A 1057 -24.93 24.12 26.48
N ASP A 1058 -23.61 23.89 26.41
CA ASP A 1058 -22.75 24.59 25.47
C ASP A 1058 -22.72 23.70 24.22
N PRO A 1059 -23.50 23.99 23.17
CA PRO A 1059 -23.35 23.25 21.92
C PRO A 1059 -21.91 23.44 21.49
N VAL A 1060 -21.10 22.39 21.61
CA VAL A 1060 -19.75 22.41 21.05
C VAL A 1060 -19.97 22.50 19.55
N VAL A 1061 -19.94 23.73 19.03
CA VAL A 1061 -20.02 24.00 17.60
C VAL A 1061 -18.86 23.22 17.00
N PRO A 1062 -19.13 22.19 16.18
CA PRO A 1062 -18.07 21.30 15.77
C PRO A 1062 -17.25 21.99 14.68
N GLY A 1063 -16.05 22.46 15.02
CA GLY A 1063 -15.12 23.13 14.09
C GLY A 1063 -14.43 22.19 13.13
#